data_AF-A0A936ZHB7-F1
#
_entry.id   AF-A0A936ZHB7-F1
#
_cell.length_a   1.000
_cell.length_b   1.000
_cell.length_c   1.000
_cell.angle_alpha   90.00
_cell.angle_beta   90.00
_cell.angle_gamma   90.00
#
_symmetry.space_group_name_H-M   'P 1'
#
loop_
_entity.id
_entity.type
_entity.pdbx_description
1 polymer ?
#
loop_
_entity_poly.entity_id
_entity_poly.type
_entity_poly.pdbx_seq_one_letter_code
_entity_poly.pdbx_strand_id
1 'polypeptide(L)'
;MASPFAHYLKRIEHALKAGNGTEHACQPALKALIEALRPQLIATNEPQRIACGAPDFIITHDGIPLGYIETTNIGADLDEAENTPQLKRCLGSLHNVILTDHLEFRLYRDGERVGSARLARVQTSGDLRISANGAEQLILLLDAFFDARAPVIKTPRELAERMARLARLIDDLIRQTLGHESKPGDLHAQYDAVRKILIPSLSVDEFADMYAQTIAYGLFAARCNHVGSGFMRELAGKDLPKTNPFLRRLFNTIAGADLDERIAWAVDDLSGLLAKADMAAILEDFGHATQQTDPVVHFYESFLKAYDPKLRELRGVYYTPEPAVGYIVRSVDALLKREFKLADGIADSSKIRLKRRKANGKGEEACDSHRVQILDPACGTGTFLHAIIASIHEQFSGNPGFWPGYVAQHLLPRLHGFELLMAPYAIAHMKLGLQLKESGYDFATDERLRVFLTNTLEEAHEIAGLPLFTQWLAEEAAAARDVGKNAPIMVVVGNPPYSGHSANKGEWIEGLLESYKQSPELKKPAQAKWLSDDYVKFIRFAQWRIEQTGHGILAFITNHSYLDNPTFLDMRASLMSSFDDIYVLDLHGNGKKKEKTPGGGKDENIFDIQQGVSIALLVRRTKRASRCTVRRADLWGGRTGKYAWLADHDVLDTDWEDVTPSAAPWLFVKQDERLAVEYNQAWSVADIFKPNGEPAPGFATQHDEFAISFTCDEARRKVEQLLETRSEAEARELFSLCAQSQWSYDRARAQLPLVDLDEAAIEVLYRPFDTRFSVYDRNVLVHRRERVTAHLLRDNLALCIPKNQESSGSAHFDGVFCADRPVELNLFRRGGAFVLPLWLYQAEDLRNKGAAERTANLSPAYLTALKGAVGSMRLKPEDVFAYIYAVLYAPGYRARYADFLKRSFPRIPIPRSADAFKTVAALGHELIALHLMRETTPSITKFPKAGSNRVEKVEFVPDPKHPEIGQVAINDEQFFQGMPRSVWEFTVGGYPVAHKWLKDRKGRLLTFDELKAYGRIVGAIDETFRIQDRIDEALQDTLGIKARGARRVGAR
;
A
#
# COMPACT_ATOMS: atom_id res chain seq x y z
N MET A 1 -35.29 -8.17 -66.33
CA MET A 1 -34.78 -7.17 -65.37
C MET A 1 -33.34 -7.53 -65.06
N ALA A 2 -32.40 -6.59 -65.17
CA ALA A 2 -31.02 -6.85 -64.82
C ALA A 2 -30.91 -7.13 -63.31
N SER A 3 -30.10 -8.12 -62.91
CA SER A 3 -29.83 -8.44 -61.50
C SER A 3 -29.35 -7.19 -60.72
N PRO A 4 -29.72 -6.99 -59.44
CA PRO A 4 -29.23 -5.90 -58.60
C PRO A 4 -27.70 -5.72 -58.67
N PHE A 5 -26.96 -6.83 -58.78
CA PHE A 5 -25.50 -6.82 -58.94
C PHE A 5 -25.03 -6.26 -60.29
N ALA A 6 -25.76 -6.52 -61.38
CA ALA A 6 -25.42 -5.97 -62.69
C ALA A 6 -25.65 -4.45 -62.71
N HIS A 7 -26.69 -3.96 -62.04
CA HIS A 7 -26.91 -2.53 -61.86
C HIS A 7 -25.84 -1.89 -60.96
N TYR A 8 -25.48 -2.54 -59.86
CA TYR A 8 -24.41 -2.11 -58.96
C TYR A 8 -23.07 -1.99 -59.70
N LEU A 9 -22.61 -3.06 -60.36
CA LEU A 9 -21.34 -3.08 -61.08
C LEU A 9 -21.29 -2.04 -62.21
N LYS A 10 -22.41 -1.80 -62.91
CA LYS A 10 -22.46 -0.75 -63.95
C LYS A 10 -22.27 0.65 -63.36
N ARG A 11 -22.78 0.92 -62.15
CA ARG A 11 -22.55 2.19 -61.45
C ARG A 11 -21.11 2.34 -60.97
N ILE A 12 -20.51 1.26 -60.47
CA ILE A 12 -19.08 1.23 -60.08
C ILE A 12 -18.18 1.45 -61.30
N GLU A 13 -18.45 0.76 -62.42
CA GLU A 13 -17.70 0.92 -63.67
C GLU A 13 -17.82 2.34 -64.25
N HIS A 14 -19.00 2.96 -64.16
CA HIS A 14 -19.21 4.36 -64.53
C HIS A 14 -18.39 5.32 -63.65
N ALA A 15 -18.34 5.10 -62.33
CA ALA A 15 -17.54 5.92 -61.41
C ALA A 15 -16.03 5.81 -61.72
N LEU A 16 -15.53 4.60 -62.04
CA LEU A 16 -14.15 4.37 -62.48
C LEU A 16 -13.82 5.11 -63.78
N LYS A 17 -14.67 5.00 -64.81
CA LYS A 17 -14.45 5.65 -66.12
C LYS A 17 -14.53 7.18 -66.07
N ALA A 18 -15.27 7.73 -65.10
CA ALA A 18 -15.38 9.17 -64.88
C ALA A 18 -14.18 9.78 -64.13
N GLY A 19 -13.19 8.98 -63.69
CA GLY A 19 -12.04 9.46 -62.91
C GLY A 19 -12.38 9.85 -61.47
N ASN A 20 -13.62 9.57 -61.02
CA ASN A 20 -14.15 9.91 -59.70
C ASN A 20 -14.31 8.65 -58.82
N GLY A 21 -13.36 7.72 -58.88
CA GLY A 21 -13.37 6.45 -58.15
C GLY A 21 -13.12 6.57 -56.65
N THR A 22 -13.54 7.69 -56.03
CA THR A 22 -13.44 7.90 -54.59
C THR A 22 -14.53 7.12 -53.86
N GLU A 23 -14.25 6.79 -52.61
CA GLU A 23 -15.17 6.14 -51.68
C GLU A 23 -16.60 6.72 -51.70
N HIS A 24 -16.73 8.04 -51.48
CA HIS A 24 -18.03 8.73 -51.46
C HIS A 24 -18.84 8.60 -52.76
N ALA A 25 -18.19 8.49 -53.92
CA ALA A 25 -18.90 8.37 -55.19
C ALA A 25 -19.63 7.02 -55.33
N CYS A 26 -19.21 6.01 -54.57
CA CYS A 26 -19.67 4.62 -54.68
C CYS A 26 -20.64 4.22 -53.56
N GLN A 27 -20.64 4.94 -52.45
CA GLN A 27 -21.56 4.75 -51.32
C GLN A 27 -23.05 4.70 -51.76
N PRO A 28 -23.58 5.59 -52.66
CA PRO A 28 -24.97 5.51 -53.10
C PRO A 28 -25.31 4.26 -53.93
N ALA A 29 -24.31 3.62 -54.54
CA ALA A 29 -24.48 2.35 -55.23
C ALA A 29 -24.56 1.20 -54.22
N LEU A 30 -23.71 1.22 -53.19
CA LEU A 30 -23.68 0.19 -52.14
C LEU A 30 -24.98 0.20 -51.31
N LYS A 31 -25.45 1.38 -50.91
CA LYS A 31 -26.76 1.56 -50.25
C LYS A 31 -27.88 0.89 -51.06
N ALA A 32 -27.97 1.24 -52.35
CA ALA A 32 -29.00 0.70 -53.23
C ALA A 32 -28.89 -0.83 -53.42
N LEU A 33 -27.68 -1.39 -53.40
CA LEU A 33 -27.48 -2.83 -53.46
C LEU A 33 -28.03 -3.52 -52.21
N ILE A 34 -27.68 -3.03 -51.02
CA ILE A 34 -28.11 -3.60 -49.73
C ILE A 34 -29.64 -3.57 -49.61
N GLU A 35 -30.25 -2.42 -49.86
CA GLU A 35 -31.70 -2.23 -49.78
C GLU A 35 -32.45 -3.02 -50.87
N ALA A 36 -31.84 -3.26 -52.04
CA ALA A 36 -32.42 -4.11 -53.07
C ALA A 36 -32.37 -5.61 -52.71
N LEU A 37 -31.33 -6.04 -51.99
CA LEU A 37 -31.18 -7.44 -51.54
C LEU A 37 -32.09 -7.76 -50.34
N ARG A 38 -32.31 -6.79 -49.45
CA ARG A 38 -33.16 -6.90 -48.26
C ARG A 38 -33.96 -5.59 -48.07
N PRO A 39 -35.16 -5.47 -48.67
CA PRO A 39 -35.98 -4.24 -48.63
C PRO A 39 -36.39 -3.79 -47.22
N GLN A 40 -36.35 -4.70 -46.25
CA GLN A 40 -36.65 -4.43 -44.84
C GLN A 40 -35.48 -3.81 -44.05
N LEU A 41 -34.30 -3.67 -44.66
CA LEU A 41 -33.14 -3.05 -44.04
C LEU A 41 -33.01 -1.60 -44.49
N ILE A 42 -32.54 -0.74 -43.58
CA ILE A 42 -32.20 0.64 -43.86
C ILE A 42 -30.68 0.78 -43.74
N ALA A 43 -30.03 1.16 -44.84
CA ALA A 43 -28.61 1.45 -44.88
C ALA A 43 -28.38 2.96 -44.82
N THR A 44 -27.96 3.47 -43.66
CA THR A 44 -27.73 4.91 -43.46
C THR A 44 -26.27 5.24 -43.74
N ASN A 45 -26.02 6.09 -44.74
CA ASN A 45 -24.68 6.62 -45.06
C ASN A 45 -24.34 7.78 -44.10
N GLU A 46 -23.09 7.85 -43.64
CA GLU A 46 -22.58 8.85 -42.70
C GLU A 46 -23.49 9.01 -41.46
N PRO A 47 -23.70 7.95 -40.66
CA PRO A 47 -24.44 8.08 -39.40
C PRO A 47 -23.77 9.11 -38.48
N GLN A 48 -24.57 9.77 -37.62
CA GLN A 48 -24.02 10.58 -36.53
C GLN A 48 -22.98 9.76 -35.75
N ARG A 49 -21.84 10.40 -35.43
CA ARG A 49 -20.64 9.75 -34.88
C ARG A 49 -20.98 8.74 -33.76
N ILE A 50 -20.46 7.51 -33.89
CA ILE A 50 -20.59 6.45 -32.88
C ILE A 50 -19.26 6.21 -32.15
N ALA A 51 -19.25 5.31 -31.17
CA ALA A 51 -18.15 5.04 -30.22
C ALA A 51 -16.75 4.84 -30.84
N CYS A 52 -16.64 4.37 -32.08
CA CYS A 52 -15.37 4.10 -32.76
C CYS A 52 -14.97 5.12 -33.83
N GLY A 53 -15.68 6.24 -33.96
CA GLY A 53 -15.65 7.11 -35.14
C GLY A 53 -16.98 7.03 -35.90
N ALA A 54 -17.06 7.62 -37.10
CA ALA A 54 -18.22 7.44 -37.97
C ALA A 54 -17.86 6.41 -39.04
N PRO A 55 -18.21 5.12 -38.89
CA PRO A 55 -18.12 4.20 -40.00
C PRO A 55 -19.08 4.65 -41.11
N ASP A 56 -18.74 4.34 -42.36
CA ASP A 56 -19.46 4.91 -43.51
C ASP A 56 -20.92 4.49 -43.55
N PHE A 57 -21.23 3.26 -43.10
CA PHE A 57 -22.61 2.80 -42.98
C PHE A 57 -22.94 2.18 -41.63
N ILE A 58 -24.18 2.44 -41.20
CA ILE A 58 -24.92 1.61 -40.25
C ILE A 58 -26.07 0.91 -40.95
N ILE A 59 -26.21 -0.39 -40.73
CA ILE A 59 -27.30 -1.20 -41.27
C ILE A 59 -28.28 -1.49 -40.14
N THR A 60 -29.54 -1.12 -40.32
CA THR A 60 -30.59 -1.26 -39.29
C THR A 60 -31.81 -2.02 -39.80
N HIS A 61 -32.50 -2.70 -38.90
CA HIS A 61 -33.83 -3.28 -39.10
C HIS A 61 -34.73 -2.81 -37.96
N ASP A 62 -35.85 -2.16 -38.28
CA ASP A 62 -36.77 -1.56 -37.29
C ASP A 62 -36.05 -0.66 -36.26
N GLY A 63 -35.02 0.08 -36.69
CA GLY A 63 -34.21 0.95 -35.83
C GLY A 63 -33.13 0.25 -35.01
N ILE A 64 -33.02 -1.08 -35.09
CA ILE A 64 -32.00 -1.87 -34.38
C ILE A 64 -30.77 -2.04 -35.29
N PRO A 65 -29.55 -1.64 -34.87
CA PRO A 65 -28.32 -1.88 -35.62
C PRO A 65 -27.99 -3.37 -35.73
N LEU A 66 -27.79 -3.85 -36.96
CA LEU A 66 -27.34 -5.22 -37.28
C LEU A 66 -25.83 -5.29 -37.47
N GLY A 67 -25.21 -4.22 -37.95
CA GLY A 67 -23.78 -4.14 -38.19
C GLY A 67 -23.39 -2.89 -38.95
N TYR A 68 -22.09 -2.75 -39.17
CA TYR A 68 -21.48 -1.56 -39.74
C TYR A 68 -20.66 -1.91 -40.98
N ILE A 69 -20.54 -0.98 -41.92
CA ILE A 69 -19.71 -1.16 -43.11
C ILE A 69 -18.75 0.03 -43.21
N GLU A 70 -17.47 -0.28 -43.26
CA GLU A 70 -16.39 0.63 -43.56
C GLU A 70 -16.01 0.50 -45.03
N THR A 71 -15.92 1.61 -45.75
CA THR A 71 -15.58 1.63 -47.16
C THR A 71 -14.15 2.13 -47.39
N THR A 72 -13.66 1.95 -48.61
CA THR A 72 -12.40 2.53 -49.09
C THR A 72 -12.47 2.77 -50.59
N ASN A 73 -11.44 3.36 -51.18
CA ASN A 73 -11.40 3.65 -52.61
C ASN A 73 -11.45 2.36 -53.45
N ILE A 74 -12.06 2.43 -54.63
CA ILE A 74 -12.26 1.26 -55.48
C ILE A 74 -10.91 0.62 -55.88
N GLY A 75 -10.76 -0.68 -55.62
CA GLY A 75 -9.55 -1.43 -55.95
C GLY A 75 -8.37 -1.21 -55.01
N ALA A 76 -8.57 -0.56 -53.86
CA ALA A 76 -7.56 -0.41 -52.82
C ALA A 76 -7.15 -1.76 -52.20
N ASP A 77 -5.94 -1.83 -51.63
CA ASP A 77 -5.48 -3.01 -50.92
C ASP A 77 -6.12 -3.11 -49.54
N LEU A 78 -7.04 -4.06 -49.37
CA LEU A 78 -7.73 -4.27 -48.11
C LEU A 78 -6.79 -4.78 -47.00
N ASP A 79 -5.63 -5.37 -47.32
CA ASP A 79 -4.64 -5.78 -46.32
C ASP A 79 -3.96 -4.55 -45.67
N GLU A 80 -3.79 -3.46 -46.42
CA GLU A 80 -3.33 -2.18 -45.87
C GLU A 80 -4.45 -1.48 -45.09
N ALA A 81 -5.68 -1.51 -45.60
CA ALA A 81 -6.85 -0.92 -44.94
C ALA A 81 -7.12 -1.52 -43.55
N GLU A 82 -6.94 -2.85 -43.39
CA GLU A 82 -6.99 -3.58 -42.10
C GLU A 82 -6.11 -2.98 -41.01
N ASN A 83 -5.00 -2.33 -41.40
CA ASN A 83 -4.02 -1.81 -40.46
C ASN A 83 -4.25 -0.35 -40.03
N THR A 84 -5.23 0.33 -40.63
CA THR A 84 -5.53 1.73 -40.33
C THR A 84 -6.03 1.94 -38.89
N PRO A 85 -5.73 3.09 -38.25
CA PRO A 85 -6.21 3.38 -36.89
C PRO A 85 -7.73 3.35 -36.76
N GLN A 86 -8.44 3.76 -37.82
CA GLN A 86 -9.90 3.81 -37.88
C GLN A 86 -10.51 2.41 -37.86
N LEU A 87 -10.05 1.51 -38.74
CA LEU A 87 -10.57 0.15 -38.77
C LEU A 87 -10.18 -0.64 -37.52
N LYS A 88 -8.95 -0.49 -36.99
CA LYS A 88 -8.58 -1.11 -35.70
C LYS A 88 -9.50 -0.70 -34.55
N ARG A 89 -9.96 0.56 -34.55
CA ARG A 89 -10.92 1.05 -33.55
C ARG A 89 -12.31 0.47 -33.79
N CYS A 90 -12.77 0.37 -35.04
CA CYS A 90 -14.04 -0.26 -35.37
C CYS A 90 -14.05 -1.74 -34.98
N LEU A 91 -13.02 -2.51 -35.33
CA LEU A 91 -12.88 -3.92 -34.99
C LEU A 91 -12.74 -4.17 -33.48
N GLY A 92 -12.15 -3.24 -32.73
CA GLY A 92 -12.03 -3.33 -31.27
C GLY A 92 -13.31 -2.99 -30.50
N SER A 93 -14.23 -2.25 -31.11
CA SER A 93 -15.43 -1.71 -30.45
C SER A 93 -16.76 -2.27 -30.97
N LEU A 94 -16.80 -2.77 -32.20
CA LEU A 94 -18.03 -3.21 -32.87
C LEU A 94 -18.03 -4.73 -33.10
N HIS A 95 -19.17 -5.36 -32.81
CA HIS A 95 -19.32 -6.82 -32.90
C HIS A 95 -19.37 -7.35 -34.34
N ASN A 96 -19.94 -6.62 -35.31
CA ASN A 96 -20.23 -7.12 -36.65
C ASN A 96 -19.92 -6.03 -37.71
N VAL A 97 -18.82 -6.20 -38.46
CA VAL A 97 -18.26 -5.17 -39.35
C VAL A 97 -17.91 -5.75 -40.71
N ILE A 98 -18.25 -5.06 -41.80
CA ILE A 98 -17.75 -5.34 -43.14
C ILE A 98 -16.74 -4.26 -43.54
N LEU A 99 -15.60 -4.67 -44.09
CA LEU A 99 -14.67 -3.80 -44.81
C LEU A 99 -14.83 -4.04 -46.32
N THR A 100 -14.91 -2.98 -47.13
CA THR A 100 -15.02 -3.13 -48.58
C THR A 100 -14.38 -2.00 -49.39
N ASP A 101 -13.76 -2.36 -50.52
CA ASP A 101 -13.36 -1.43 -51.60
C ASP A 101 -14.43 -1.34 -52.71
N HIS A 102 -15.67 -1.71 -52.39
CA HIS A 102 -16.80 -1.87 -53.32
C HIS A 102 -16.69 -3.04 -54.32
N LEU A 103 -15.59 -3.79 -54.35
CA LEU A 103 -15.40 -4.95 -55.24
C LEU A 103 -15.10 -6.25 -54.47
N GLU A 104 -14.38 -6.15 -53.36
CA GLU A 104 -14.13 -7.16 -52.34
C GLU A 104 -14.78 -6.73 -51.02
N PHE A 105 -15.37 -7.70 -50.32
CA PHE A 105 -16.03 -7.51 -49.04
C PHE A 105 -15.43 -8.51 -48.05
N ARG A 106 -14.99 -8.04 -46.88
CA ARG A 106 -14.46 -8.87 -45.79
C ARG A 106 -15.32 -8.67 -44.55
N LEU A 107 -15.85 -9.76 -44.01
CA LEU A 107 -16.69 -9.76 -42.81
C LEU A 107 -15.83 -10.08 -41.58
N TYR A 108 -15.97 -9.27 -40.53
CA TYR A 108 -15.37 -9.49 -39.21
C TYR A 108 -16.45 -9.60 -38.14
N ARG A 109 -16.21 -10.49 -37.17
CA ARG A 109 -16.97 -10.56 -35.92
C ARG A 109 -16.03 -10.58 -34.73
N ASP A 110 -16.32 -9.73 -33.75
CA ASP A 110 -15.50 -9.56 -32.54
C ASP A 110 -14.00 -9.38 -32.83
N GLY A 111 -13.69 -8.67 -33.92
CA GLY A 111 -12.32 -8.43 -34.38
C GLY A 111 -11.68 -9.56 -35.21
N GLU A 112 -12.33 -10.71 -35.36
CA GLU A 112 -11.84 -11.84 -36.16
C GLU A 112 -12.49 -11.91 -37.55
N ARG A 113 -11.69 -12.21 -38.59
CA ARG A 113 -12.19 -12.31 -39.97
C ARG A 113 -12.98 -13.60 -40.17
N VAL A 114 -14.28 -13.48 -40.42
CA VAL A 114 -15.22 -14.58 -40.62
C VAL A 114 -15.22 -15.09 -42.05
N GLY A 115 -15.06 -14.19 -43.04
CA GLY A 115 -15.10 -14.57 -44.45
C GLY A 115 -14.85 -13.40 -45.39
N SER A 116 -14.76 -13.69 -46.70
CA SER A 116 -14.63 -12.68 -47.74
C SER A 116 -15.32 -13.11 -49.03
N ALA A 117 -15.75 -12.13 -49.83
CA ALA A 117 -16.34 -12.34 -51.16
C ALA A 117 -15.86 -11.25 -52.12
N ARG A 118 -15.65 -11.58 -53.40
CA ARG A 118 -15.18 -10.62 -54.40
C ARG A 118 -16.05 -10.65 -55.66
N LEU A 119 -16.71 -9.54 -55.97
CA LEU A 119 -17.59 -9.37 -57.14
C LEU A 119 -16.84 -9.21 -58.46
N ALA A 120 -15.76 -8.43 -58.48
CA ALA A 120 -14.98 -8.19 -59.69
C ALA A 120 -13.54 -7.74 -59.37
N ARG A 121 -12.69 -7.63 -60.40
CA ARG A 121 -11.36 -7.02 -60.33
C ARG A 121 -11.23 -5.93 -61.38
N VAL A 122 -10.60 -4.82 -61.02
CA VAL A 122 -10.24 -3.77 -61.99
C VAL A 122 -9.14 -4.31 -62.91
N GLN A 123 -9.35 -4.20 -64.23
CA GLN A 123 -8.33 -4.50 -65.23
C GLN A 123 -7.46 -3.27 -65.52
N THR A 124 -6.30 -3.47 -66.13
CA THR A 124 -5.37 -2.38 -66.52
C THR A 124 -6.01 -1.37 -67.49
N SER A 125 -7.09 -1.74 -68.20
CA SER A 125 -7.88 -0.85 -69.07
C SER A 125 -8.90 0.02 -68.33
N GLY A 126 -9.11 -0.20 -67.02
CA GLY A 126 -10.18 0.44 -66.23
C GLY A 126 -11.53 -0.29 -66.29
N ASP A 127 -11.66 -1.37 -67.06
CA ASP A 127 -12.86 -2.20 -67.10
C ASP A 127 -12.90 -3.22 -65.94
N LEU A 128 -14.10 -3.65 -65.54
CA LEU A 128 -14.28 -4.64 -64.48
C LEU A 128 -14.33 -6.07 -65.03
N ARG A 129 -13.44 -6.94 -64.53
CA ARG A 129 -13.53 -8.39 -64.72
C ARG A 129 -14.39 -9.00 -63.63
N ILE A 130 -15.61 -9.40 -63.95
CA ILE A 130 -16.53 -10.06 -63.01
C ILE A 130 -15.93 -11.40 -62.54
N SER A 131 -15.94 -11.64 -61.23
CA SER A 131 -15.52 -12.89 -60.62
C SER A 131 -16.57 -13.98 -60.85
N ALA A 132 -16.14 -15.20 -61.19
CA ALA A 132 -17.03 -16.36 -61.24
C ALA A 132 -17.64 -16.61 -59.85
N ASN A 133 -18.97 -16.73 -59.77
CA ASN A 133 -19.77 -16.91 -58.55
C ASN A 133 -19.64 -15.78 -57.50
N GLY A 134 -19.05 -14.63 -57.85
CA GLY A 134 -18.83 -13.54 -56.89
C GLY A 134 -20.12 -13.01 -56.28
N ALA A 135 -21.20 -12.94 -57.06
CA ALA A 135 -22.51 -12.49 -56.58
C ALA A 135 -23.12 -13.47 -55.56
N GLU A 136 -23.04 -14.78 -55.82
CA GLU A 136 -23.54 -15.81 -54.89
C GLU A 136 -22.74 -15.81 -53.58
N GLN A 137 -21.42 -15.67 -53.66
CA GLN A 137 -20.55 -15.58 -52.49
C GLN A 137 -20.84 -14.34 -51.65
N LEU A 138 -21.09 -13.19 -52.30
CA LEU A 138 -21.43 -11.97 -51.59
C LEU A 138 -22.82 -12.07 -50.94
N ILE A 139 -23.80 -12.72 -51.59
CA ILE A 139 -25.11 -13.00 -50.96
C ILE A 139 -24.91 -13.80 -49.68
N LEU A 140 -24.13 -14.89 -49.71
CA LEU A 140 -23.86 -15.71 -48.52
C LEU A 140 -23.15 -14.91 -47.41
N LEU A 141 -22.19 -14.06 -47.77
CA LEU A 141 -21.48 -13.21 -46.83
C LEU A 141 -22.41 -12.16 -46.20
N LEU A 142 -23.26 -11.53 -47.00
CA LEU A 142 -24.23 -10.54 -46.54
C LEU A 142 -25.34 -11.18 -45.69
N ASP A 143 -25.81 -12.38 -46.03
CA ASP A 143 -26.76 -13.13 -45.21
C ASP A 143 -26.14 -13.47 -43.84
N ALA A 144 -24.88 -13.92 -43.82
CA ALA A 144 -24.16 -14.13 -42.56
C ALA A 144 -24.00 -12.82 -41.77
N PHE A 145 -23.84 -11.69 -42.44
CA PHE A 145 -23.77 -10.38 -41.78
C PHE A 145 -25.12 -9.93 -41.22
N PHE A 146 -26.23 -10.13 -41.94
CA PHE A 146 -27.58 -9.73 -41.51
C PHE A 146 -28.15 -10.63 -40.41
N ASP A 147 -27.82 -11.92 -40.42
CA ASP A 147 -28.34 -12.90 -39.44
C ASP A 147 -27.52 -12.95 -38.14
N ALA A 148 -26.47 -12.12 -38.01
CA ALA A 148 -25.63 -12.10 -36.82
C ALA A 148 -26.39 -11.57 -35.60
N ARG A 149 -26.69 -12.46 -34.65
CA ARG A 149 -27.17 -12.08 -33.31
C ARG A 149 -25.97 -11.81 -32.40
N ALA A 150 -25.99 -10.70 -31.66
CA ALA A 150 -25.00 -10.47 -30.62
C ALA A 150 -25.10 -11.60 -29.56
N PRO A 151 -23.97 -12.22 -29.16
CA PRO A 151 -23.99 -13.26 -28.13
C PRO A 151 -24.50 -12.68 -26.80
N VAL A 152 -25.34 -13.46 -26.10
CA VAL A 152 -25.83 -13.13 -24.76
C VAL A 152 -24.67 -13.31 -23.78
N ILE A 153 -24.38 -12.28 -22.98
CA ILE A 153 -23.34 -12.33 -21.94
C ILE A 153 -23.89 -13.16 -20.78
N LYS A 154 -23.19 -14.25 -20.44
CA LYS A 154 -23.64 -15.22 -19.43
C LYS A 154 -22.73 -15.33 -18.22
N THR A 155 -21.50 -14.82 -18.28
CA THR A 155 -20.53 -14.98 -17.18
C THR A 155 -20.28 -13.66 -16.44
N PRO A 156 -20.15 -13.68 -15.10
CA PRO A 156 -19.81 -12.49 -14.32
C PRO A 156 -18.51 -11.82 -14.78
N ARG A 157 -17.48 -12.60 -15.11
CA ARG A 157 -16.18 -12.09 -15.56
C ARG A 157 -16.29 -11.32 -16.87
N GLU A 158 -16.97 -11.88 -17.87
CA GLU A 158 -17.14 -11.23 -19.16
C GLU A 158 -17.94 -9.93 -19.02
N LEU A 159 -18.99 -9.93 -18.20
CA LEU A 159 -19.76 -8.72 -17.93
C LEU A 159 -18.88 -7.65 -17.26
N ALA A 160 -18.11 -8.01 -16.24
CA ALA A 160 -17.22 -7.09 -15.53
C ALA A 160 -16.17 -6.46 -16.47
N GLU A 161 -15.55 -7.26 -17.34
CA GLU A 161 -14.56 -6.78 -18.32
C GLU A 161 -15.18 -5.85 -19.37
N ARG A 162 -16.42 -6.13 -19.83
CA ARG A 162 -17.15 -5.26 -20.78
C ARG A 162 -17.62 -3.96 -20.11
N MET A 163 -18.18 -4.03 -18.91
CA MET A 163 -18.57 -2.86 -18.11
C MET A 163 -17.37 -1.95 -17.84
N ALA A 164 -16.20 -2.52 -17.51
CA ALA A 164 -14.99 -1.75 -17.26
C ALA A 164 -14.56 -0.92 -18.48
N ARG A 165 -14.67 -1.46 -19.70
CA ARG A 165 -14.34 -0.70 -20.92
C ARG A 165 -15.26 0.50 -21.13
N LEU A 166 -16.56 0.31 -20.96
CA LEU A 166 -17.54 1.40 -21.08
C LEU A 166 -17.40 2.42 -19.95
N ALA A 167 -17.10 1.99 -18.73
CA ALA A 167 -16.82 2.90 -17.62
C ALA A 167 -15.59 3.78 -17.91
N ARG A 168 -14.51 3.25 -18.51
CA ARG A 168 -13.35 4.08 -18.88
C ARG A 168 -13.70 5.11 -19.95
N LEU A 169 -14.54 4.73 -20.92
CA LEU A 169 -15.05 5.65 -21.91
C LEU A 169 -15.87 6.78 -21.27
N ILE A 170 -16.74 6.44 -20.31
CA ILE A 170 -17.50 7.44 -19.54
C ILE A 170 -16.56 8.36 -18.74
N ASP A 171 -15.53 7.82 -18.09
CA ASP A 171 -14.50 8.62 -17.38
C ASP A 171 -13.82 9.63 -18.31
N ASP A 172 -13.33 9.17 -19.46
CA ASP A 172 -12.68 10.02 -20.47
C ASP A 172 -13.62 11.15 -20.96
N LEU A 173 -14.89 10.82 -21.23
CA LEU A 173 -15.90 11.79 -21.65
C LEU A 173 -16.21 12.82 -20.57
N ILE A 174 -16.28 12.41 -19.31
CA ILE A 174 -16.51 13.33 -18.17
C ILE A 174 -15.33 14.28 -18.01
N ARG A 175 -14.08 13.79 -18.11
CA ARG A 175 -12.88 14.64 -18.06
C ARG A 175 -12.89 15.69 -19.16
N GLN A 176 -13.20 15.28 -20.38
CA GLN A 176 -13.30 16.19 -21.52
C GLN A 176 -14.43 17.21 -21.32
N THR A 177 -15.61 16.75 -20.89
CA THR A 177 -16.79 17.58 -20.66
C THR A 177 -16.51 18.65 -19.59
N LEU A 178 -15.90 18.28 -18.46
CA LEU A 178 -15.47 19.22 -17.43
C LEU A 178 -14.38 20.18 -17.94
N GLY A 179 -13.53 19.77 -18.87
CA GLY A 179 -12.56 20.65 -19.52
C GLY A 179 -13.18 21.69 -20.47
N HIS A 180 -14.33 21.36 -21.08
CA HIS A 180 -14.98 22.15 -22.13
C HIS A 180 -16.21 22.96 -21.66
N GLU A 181 -16.81 22.64 -20.52
CA GLU A 181 -17.92 23.41 -19.95
C GLU A 181 -17.49 24.82 -19.50
N SER A 182 -18.32 25.82 -19.78
CA SER A 182 -18.22 27.14 -19.13
C SER A 182 -18.61 27.02 -17.66
N LYS A 183 -17.80 27.55 -16.74
CA LYS A 183 -18.25 27.71 -15.35
C LYS A 183 -19.37 28.77 -15.32
N PRO A 184 -20.62 28.44 -14.90
CA PRO A 184 -21.06 27.22 -14.20
C PRO A 184 -21.96 26.28 -15.07
N GLY A 185 -21.51 25.04 -15.32
CA GLY A 185 -22.33 23.93 -15.85
C GLY A 185 -22.76 22.95 -14.75
N ASP A 186 -23.71 22.05 -15.05
CA ASP A 186 -24.31 21.12 -14.06
C ASP A 186 -23.31 20.11 -13.53
N LEU A 187 -22.44 19.56 -14.40
CA LEU A 187 -21.42 18.58 -14.01
C LEU A 187 -20.36 19.22 -13.11
N HIS A 188 -19.96 20.46 -13.42
CA HIS A 188 -19.10 21.27 -12.57
C HIS A 188 -19.68 21.50 -11.17
N ALA A 189 -20.98 21.75 -11.08
CA ALA A 189 -21.62 22.00 -9.80
C ALA A 189 -21.77 20.72 -8.96
N GLN A 190 -21.95 19.56 -9.60
CA GLN A 190 -21.87 18.25 -8.94
C GLN A 190 -20.45 18.01 -8.39
N TYR A 191 -19.41 18.27 -9.18
CA TYR A 191 -18.02 18.21 -8.73
C TYR A 191 -17.77 19.11 -7.51
N ASP A 192 -18.18 20.38 -7.58
CA ASP A 192 -18.00 21.33 -6.49
C ASP A 192 -18.74 20.90 -5.21
N ALA A 193 -19.93 20.31 -5.32
CA ALA A 193 -20.68 19.81 -4.17
C ALA A 193 -19.98 18.61 -3.51
N VAL A 194 -19.55 17.63 -4.29
CA VAL A 194 -18.84 16.45 -3.75
C VAL A 194 -17.52 16.85 -3.11
N ARG A 195 -16.76 17.75 -3.76
CA ARG A 195 -15.53 18.28 -3.19
C ARG A 195 -15.78 19.01 -1.86
N LYS A 196 -16.80 19.86 -1.77
CA LYS A 196 -17.10 20.62 -0.55
C LYS A 196 -17.64 19.76 0.60
N ILE A 197 -18.44 18.73 0.30
CA ILE A 197 -19.18 17.96 1.32
C ILE A 197 -18.40 16.71 1.75
N LEU A 198 -17.73 16.02 0.82
CA LEU A 198 -17.12 14.71 1.10
C LEU A 198 -15.60 14.75 1.08
N ILE A 199 -14.99 15.30 0.02
CA ILE A 199 -13.54 15.19 -0.22
C ILE A 199 -12.97 16.57 -0.63
N PRO A 200 -12.54 17.42 0.31
CA PRO A 200 -12.05 18.78 0.02
C PRO A 200 -10.87 18.84 -0.97
N SER A 201 -10.04 17.80 -0.99
CA SER A 201 -8.87 17.66 -1.87
C SER A 201 -9.17 17.01 -3.22
N LEU A 202 -10.44 16.72 -3.54
CA LEU A 202 -10.82 15.98 -4.76
C LEU A 202 -10.39 16.74 -6.01
N SER A 203 -9.62 16.08 -6.87
CA SER A 203 -9.29 16.57 -8.20
C SER A 203 -10.36 16.24 -9.24
N VAL A 204 -10.33 16.91 -10.39
CA VAL A 204 -11.22 16.61 -11.53
C VAL A 204 -11.03 15.17 -12.00
N ASP A 205 -9.79 14.72 -12.04
CA ASP A 205 -9.42 13.37 -12.46
C ASP A 205 -9.96 12.28 -11.54
N GLU A 206 -9.93 12.52 -10.23
CA GLU A 206 -10.52 11.61 -9.25
C GLU A 206 -12.05 11.66 -9.25
N PHE A 207 -12.63 12.84 -9.51
CA PHE A 207 -14.08 12.99 -9.61
C PHE A 207 -14.64 12.23 -10.82
N ALA A 208 -14.04 12.39 -12.00
CA ALA A 208 -14.48 11.72 -13.22
C ALA A 208 -14.46 10.20 -13.06
N ASP A 209 -13.38 9.68 -12.48
CA ASP A 209 -13.23 8.26 -12.22
C ASP A 209 -14.31 7.74 -11.23
N MET A 210 -14.49 8.44 -10.12
CA MET A 210 -15.51 8.11 -9.13
C MET A 210 -16.91 8.13 -9.74
N TYR A 211 -17.20 9.11 -10.59
CA TYR A 211 -18.49 9.26 -11.26
C TYR A 211 -18.77 8.11 -12.23
N ALA A 212 -17.81 7.77 -13.07
CA ALA A 212 -17.92 6.67 -14.03
C ALA A 212 -18.15 5.32 -13.34
N GLN A 213 -17.39 5.03 -12.28
CA GLN A 213 -17.58 3.81 -11.48
C GLN A 213 -18.97 3.79 -10.81
N THR A 214 -19.44 4.94 -10.32
CA THR A 214 -20.76 5.05 -9.69
C THR A 214 -21.88 4.74 -10.68
N ILE A 215 -21.83 5.31 -11.89
CA ILE A 215 -22.78 4.99 -12.97
C ILE A 215 -22.77 3.49 -13.26
N ALA A 216 -21.59 2.90 -13.47
CA ALA A 216 -21.48 1.49 -13.83
C ALA A 216 -22.10 0.58 -12.77
N TYR A 217 -21.78 0.80 -11.49
CA TYR A 217 -22.28 -0.05 -10.42
C TYR A 217 -23.73 0.23 -10.05
N GLY A 218 -24.19 1.48 -10.10
CA GLY A 218 -25.58 1.75 -9.79
C GLY A 218 -26.52 1.30 -10.93
N LEU A 219 -26.10 1.36 -12.20
CA LEU A 219 -26.86 0.73 -13.29
C LEU A 219 -26.89 -0.81 -13.15
N PHE A 220 -25.77 -1.43 -12.79
CA PHE A 220 -25.73 -2.87 -12.51
C PHE A 220 -26.65 -3.23 -11.34
N ALA A 221 -26.59 -2.49 -10.22
CA ALA A 221 -27.47 -2.68 -9.08
C ALA A 221 -28.96 -2.48 -9.41
N ALA A 222 -29.28 -1.50 -10.25
CA ALA A 222 -30.63 -1.31 -10.78
C ALA A 222 -31.07 -2.52 -11.62
N ARG A 223 -30.20 -2.99 -12.53
CA ARG A 223 -30.47 -4.14 -13.39
C ARG A 223 -30.72 -5.44 -12.59
N CYS A 224 -30.02 -5.64 -11.47
CA CYS A 224 -30.24 -6.78 -10.57
C CYS A 224 -31.64 -6.77 -9.91
N ASN A 225 -32.27 -5.59 -9.81
CA ASN A 225 -33.59 -5.42 -9.22
C ASN A 225 -34.71 -5.23 -10.25
N HIS A 226 -34.38 -5.03 -11.52
CA HIS A 226 -35.34 -4.80 -12.60
C HIS A 226 -36.24 -6.03 -12.84
N VAL A 227 -37.54 -5.78 -12.98
CA VAL A 227 -38.55 -6.80 -13.29
C VAL A 227 -39.17 -6.48 -14.65
N GLY A 228 -39.01 -7.38 -15.62
CA GLY A 228 -39.55 -7.25 -16.98
C GLY A 228 -38.46 -7.21 -18.06
N SER A 229 -38.88 -6.94 -19.30
CA SER A 229 -38.01 -6.74 -20.46
C SER A 229 -37.80 -5.26 -20.74
N GLY A 230 -36.62 -4.87 -21.24
CA GLY A 230 -36.35 -3.50 -21.69
C GLY A 230 -35.77 -2.60 -20.59
N PHE A 231 -34.64 -3.01 -20.01
CA PHE A 231 -33.88 -2.17 -19.08
C PHE A 231 -33.28 -0.97 -19.83
N MET A 232 -33.50 0.23 -19.30
CA MET A 232 -33.04 1.52 -19.83
C MET A 232 -32.53 2.39 -18.68
N ARG A 233 -31.60 3.31 -18.94
CA ARG A 233 -30.94 4.10 -17.88
C ARG A 233 -31.91 4.98 -17.09
N GLU A 234 -32.99 5.45 -17.72
CA GLU A 234 -34.03 6.29 -17.11
C GLU A 234 -34.85 5.53 -16.05
N LEU A 235 -34.87 4.20 -16.12
CA LEU A 235 -35.54 3.35 -15.13
C LEU A 235 -34.68 3.09 -13.90
N ALA A 236 -33.37 3.39 -13.95
CA ALA A 236 -32.43 2.99 -12.91
C ALA A 236 -32.80 3.52 -11.52
N GLY A 237 -33.18 4.80 -11.42
CA GLY A 237 -33.61 5.38 -10.14
C GLY A 237 -34.89 4.76 -9.56
N LYS A 238 -35.75 4.17 -10.41
CA LYS A 238 -36.93 3.42 -9.98
C LYS A 238 -36.59 2.00 -9.53
N ASP A 239 -35.69 1.33 -10.27
CA ASP A 239 -35.35 -0.08 -10.07
C ASP A 239 -34.38 -0.28 -8.89
N LEU A 240 -33.60 0.73 -8.50
CA LEU A 240 -32.79 0.67 -7.28
C LEU A 240 -33.64 0.43 -6.01
N PRO A 241 -33.17 -0.33 -5.00
CA PRO A 241 -33.97 -0.67 -3.82
C PRO A 241 -34.52 0.54 -3.05
N LYS A 242 -35.76 0.45 -2.55
CA LYS A 242 -36.38 1.52 -1.71
C LYS A 242 -35.61 1.81 -0.43
N THR A 243 -34.83 0.84 0.05
CA THR A 243 -33.94 0.98 1.21
C THR A 243 -32.82 2.00 1.00
N ASN A 244 -32.56 2.44 -0.24
CA ASN A 244 -31.57 3.46 -0.57
C ASN A 244 -32.20 4.69 -1.28
N PRO A 245 -32.86 5.59 -0.53
CA PRO A 245 -33.50 6.76 -1.11
C PRO A 245 -32.50 7.75 -1.74
N PHE A 246 -31.27 7.82 -1.21
CA PHE A 246 -30.20 8.69 -1.73
C PHE A 246 -29.79 8.26 -3.15
N LEU A 247 -29.45 6.99 -3.35
CA LEU A 247 -28.95 6.50 -4.64
C LEU A 247 -30.05 6.57 -5.71
N ARG A 248 -31.31 6.32 -5.34
CA ARG A 248 -32.46 6.51 -6.22
C ARG A 248 -32.57 7.95 -6.73
N ARG A 249 -32.44 8.94 -5.83
CA ARG A 249 -32.44 10.37 -6.20
C ARG A 249 -31.23 10.73 -7.06
N LEU A 250 -30.05 10.25 -6.69
CA LEU A 250 -28.82 10.48 -7.46
C LEU A 250 -28.97 9.96 -8.90
N PHE A 251 -29.48 8.74 -9.08
CA PHE A 251 -29.65 8.13 -10.40
C PHE A 251 -30.72 8.80 -11.26
N ASN A 252 -31.73 9.43 -10.67
CA ASN A 252 -32.65 10.30 -11.41
C ASN A 252 -31.94 11.52 -12.01
N THR A 253 -30.80 11.95 -11.44
CA THR A 253 -30.00 13.07 -11.95
C THR A 253 -28.88 12.61 -12.88
N ILE A 254 -28.12 11.58 -12.51
CA ILE A 254 -26.90 11.18 -13.24
C ILE A 254 -27.14 10.15 -14.36
N ALA A 255 -28.34 9.57 -14.43
CA ALA A 255 -28.74 8.62 -15.47
C ALA A 255 -30.13 8.94 -16.06
N GLY A 256 -30.78 10.02 -15.60
CA GLY A 256 -32.11 10.44 -16.04
C GLY A 256 -32.10 11.20 -17.38
N ALA A 257 -33.29 11.58 -17.85
CA ALA A 257 -33.49 12.16 -19.18
C ALA A 257 -32.65 13.43 -19.45
N ASP A 258 -32.32 14.19 -18.40
CA ASP A 258 -31.59 15.46 -18.49
C ASP A 258 -30.04 15.32 -18.49
N LEU A 259 -29.51 14.09 -18.60
CA LEU A 259 -28.07 13.86 -18.69
C LEU A 259 -27.49 14.49 -19.97
N ASP A 260 -26.32 15.12 -19.85
CA ASP A 260 -25.63 15.76 -20.97
C ASP A 260 -25.45 14.83 -22.18
N GLU A 261 -25.91 15.24 -23.36
CA GLU A 261 -25.90 14.44 -24.59
C GLU A 261 -24.49 13.93 -24.96
N ARG A 262 -23.42 14.64 -24.56
CA ARG A 262 -22.02 14.22 -24.80
C ARG A 262 -21.64 12.97 -24.03
N ILE A 263 -22.32 12.70 -22.91
CA ILE A 263 -22.07 11.55 -22.02
C ILE A 263 -23.20 10.51 -22.15
N ALA A 264 -24.45 10.96 -22.40
CA ALA A 264 -25.65 10.13 -22.38
C ALA A 264 -25.55 8.87 -23.24
N TRP A 265 -25.03 8.98 -24.47
CA TRP A 265 -24.89 7.84 -25.37
C TRP A 265 -23.99 6.73 -24.81
N ALA A 266 -22.92 7.07 -24.08
CA ALA A 266 -22.03 6.06 -23.49
C ALA A 266 -22.69 5.36 -22.30
N VAL A 267 -23.57 6.07 -21.58
CA VAL A 267 -24.40 5.51 -20.51
C VAL A 267 -25.51 4.62 -21.09
N ASP A 268 -26.07 4.99 -22.25
CA ASP A 268 -27.02 4.17 -23.00
C ASP A 268 -26.39 2.86 -23.48
N ASP A 269 -25.16 2.90 -23.99
CA ASP A 269 -24.42 1.69 -24.36
C ASP A 269 -24.22 0.75 -23.16
N LEU A 270 -23.91 1.31 -21.99
CA LEU A 270 -23.77 0.55 -20.75
C LEU A 270 -25.11 -0.04 -20.27
N SER A 271 -26.20 0.71 -20.39
CA SER A 271 -27.54 0.20 -20.11
C SER A 271 -27.94 -0.92 -21.09
N GLY A 272 -27.67 -0.75 -22.38
CA GLY A 272 -27.91 -1.73 -23.43
C GLY A 272 -27.10 -3.01 -23.24
N LEU A 273 -25.85 -2.91 -22.77
CA LEU A 273 -25.03 -4.05 -22.35
C LEU A 273 -25.73 -4.85 -21.25
N LEU A 274 -26.18 -4.17 -20.19
CA LEU A 274 -26.85 -4.77 -19.04
C LEU A 274 -28.23 -5.34 -19.39
N ALA A 275 -28.94 -4.74 -20.34
CA ALA A 275 -30.22 -5.23 -20.84
C ALA A 275 -30.07 -6.57 -21.58
N LYS A 276 -28.95 -6.77 -22.28
CA LYS A 276 -28.63 -7.99 -23.06
C LYS A 276 -27.98 -9.09 -22.24
N ALA A 277 -27.57 -8.80 -21.01
CA ALA A 277 -26.95 -9.76 -20.11
C ALA A 277 -27.99 -10.75 -19.54
N ASP A 278 -27.63 -12.03 -19.49
CA ASP A 278 -28.40 -13.06 -18.80
C ASP A 278 -28.18 -12.93 -17.29
N MET A 279 -28.97 -12.06 -16.66
CA MET A 279 -28.83 -11.79 -15.23
C MET A 279 -29.16 -13.00 -14.37
N ALA A 280 -29.93 -13.98 -14.85
CA ALA A 280 -30.17 -15.20 -14.10
C ALA A 280 -28.89 -16.03 -14.02
N ALA A 281 -28.22 -16.25 -15.15
CA ALA A 281 -26.92 -16.94 -15.20
C ALA A 281 -25.82 -16.18 -14.43
N ILE A 282 -25.82 -14.85 -14.51
CA ILE A 282 -24.81 -14.02 -13.82
C ILE A 282 -25.02 -14.02 -12.30
N LEU A 283 -26.26 -14.02 -11.83
CA LEU A 283 -26.58 -14.00 -10.40
C LEU A 283 -26.68 -15.40 -9.77
N GLU A 284 -26.70 -16.47 -10.57
CA GLU A 284 -26.68 -17.86 -10.07
C GLU A 284 -25.49 -18.10 -9.13
N ASP A 285 -24.31 -17.58 -9.51
CA ASP A 285 -23.09 -17.63 -8.68
C ASP A 285 -23.10 -16.61 -7.53
N PHE A 286 -24.02 -15.64 -7.50
CA PHE A 286 -24.06 -14.58 -6.48
C PHE A 286 -24.79 -14.98 -5.20
N GLY A 287 -25.69 -15.96 -5.27
CA GLY A 287 -26.48 -16.45 -4.14
C GLY A 287 -25.82 -17.55 -3.31
N HIS A 288 -24.66 -18.07 -3.74
CA HIS A 288 -23.93 -19.12 -3.03
C HIS A 288 -22.57 -18.57 -2.54
N ALA A 289 -22.51 -18.18 -1.26
CA ALA A 289 -21.22 -17.99 -0.60
C ALA A 289 -20.46 -19.32 -0.65
N THR A 290 -19.41 -19.38 -1.47
CA THR A 290 -18.43 -20.48 -1.34
C THR A 290 -17.67 -20.28 -0.04
N GLN A 291 -17.06 -21.34 0.51
CA GLN A 291 -16.27 -21.25 1.76
C GLN A 291 -15.10 -20.25 1.73
N GLN A 292 -14.84 -19.55 0.60
CA GLN A 292 -13.67 -18.72 0.41
C GLN A 292 -13.92 -17.33 -0.21
N THR A 293 -15.05 -17.04 -0.86
CA THR A 293 -15.25 -15.75 -1.55
C THR A 293 -16.70 -15.29 -1.66
N ASP A 294 -16.91 -14.01 -1.37
CA ASP A 294 -18.11 -13.23 -1.71
C ASP A 294 -18.17 -12.92 -3.22
N PRO A 295 -19.19 -13.43 -3.94
CA PRO A 295 -19.30 -13.26 -5.39
C PRO A 295 -19.46 -11.81 -5.87
N VAL A 296 -20.17 -10.97 -5.10
CA VAL A 296 -20.37 -9.54 -5.43
C VAL A 296 -19.03 -8.82 -5.40
N VAL A 297 -18.22 -9.14 -4.38
CA VAL A 297 -16.88 -8.56 -4.24
C VAL A 297 -15.94 -9.09 -5.31
N HIS A 298 -15.97 -10.39 -5.60
CA HIS A 298 -15.13 -10.96 -6.66
C HIS A 298 -15.46 -10.37 -8.04
N PHE A 299 -16.74 -10.07 -8.30
CA PHE A 299 -17.15 -9.32 -9.48
C PHE A 299 -16.56 -7.91 -9.50
N TYR A 300 -16.61 -7.19 -8.36
CA TYR A 300 -16.00 -5.87 -8.22
C TYR A 300 -14.48 -5.90 -8.46
N GLU A 301 -13.79 -6.92 -7.96
CA GLU A 301 -12.36 -7.11 -8.19
C GLU A 301 -12.04 -7.38 -9.66
N SER A 302 -12.85 -8.24 -10.32
CA SER A 302 -12.71 -8.53 -11.75
C SER A 302 -12.89 -7.26 -12.58
N PHE A 303 -13.87 -6.43 -12.22
CA PHE A 303 -14.08 -5.12 -12.84
C PHE A 303 -12.91 -4.18 -12.58
N LEU A 304 -12.45 -4.00 -11.34
CA LEU A 304 -11.36 -3.07 -11.03
C LEU A 304 -10.06 -3.48 -11.71
N LYS A 305 -9.77 -4.78 -11.75
CA LYS A 305 -8.62 -5.32 -12.48
C LYS A 305 -8.71 -5.03 -13.97
N ALA A 306 -9.89 -5.12 -14.56
CA ALA A 306 -10.09 -4.70 -15.93
C ALA A 306 -9.96 -3.18 -16.05
N TYR A 307 -10.67 -2.40 -15.23
CA TYR A 307 -10.82 -0.95 -15.31
C TYR A 307 -9.49 -0.19 -15.07
N ASP A 308 -8.87 -0.34 -13.89
CA ASP A 308 -7.56 0.24 -13.59
C ASP A 308 -6.84 -0.58 -12.47
N PRO A 309 -5.87 -1.43 -12.84
CA PRO A 309 -5.09 -2.22 -11.88
C PRO A 309 -4.34 -1.40 -10.83
N LYS A 310 -3.88 -0.18 -11.19
CA LYS A 310 -3.10 0.68 -10.28
C LYS A 310 -4.00 1.33 -9.24
N LEU A 311 -5.23 1.70 -9.63
CA LEU A 311 -6.22 2.30 -8.74
C LEU A 311 -6.59 1.37 -7.58
N ARG A 312 -6.63 0.05 -7.84
CA ARG A 312 -6.86 -1.00 -6.82
C ARG A 312 -5.81 -0.95 -5.70
N GLU A 313 -4.53 -0.85 -6.05
CA GLU A 313 -3.43 -0.77 -5.08
C GLU A 313 -3.37 0.59 -4.37
N LEU A 314 -3.63 1.67 -5.10
CA LEU A 314 -3.60 3.06 -4.60
C LEU A 314 -4.71 3.37 -3.59
N ARG A 315 -5.93 2.85 -3.78
CA ARG A 315 -7.06 3.12 -2.89
C ARG A 315 -7.06 2.29 -1.61
N GLY A 316 -6.16 1.31 -1.49
CA GLY A 316 -6.02 0.48 -0.29
C GLY A 316 -7.29 -0.30 0.09
N VAL A 317 -8.21 -0.50 -0.86
CA VAL A 317 -9.48 -1.22 -0.67
C VAL A 317 -9.19 -2.72 -0.76
N TYR A 318 -8.67 -3.28 0.33
CA TYR A 318 -8.49 -4.73 0.45
C TYR A 318 -9.75 -5.32 1.06
N TYR A 319 -10.35 -6.29 0.37
CA TYR A 319 -11.46 -7.04 0.91
C TYR A 319 -11.06 -7.75 2.20
N THR A 320 -11.96 -7.76 3.18
CA THR A 320 -11.72 -8.41 4.47
C THR A 320 -12.14 -9.87 4.36
N PRO A 321 -11.23 -10.86 4.54
CA PRO A 321 -11.57 -12.26 4.41
C PRO A 321 -12.70 -12.67 5.35
N GLU A 322 -13.69 -13.43 4.85
CA GLU A 322 -14.85 -13.87 5.62
C GLU A 322 -14.49 -14.57 6.94
N PRO A 323 -13.46 -15.44 7.04
CA PRO A 323 -13.10 -16.04 8.31
C PRO A 323 -12.72 -15.02 9.39
N ALA A 324 -12.00 -13.96 9.01
CA ALA A 324 -11.63 -12.90 9.95
C ALA A 324 -12.85 -12.07 10.38
N VAL A 325 -13.75 -11.76 9.45
CA VAL A 325 -15.01 -11.06 9.74
C VAL A 325 -15.89 -11.91 10.66
N GLY A 326 -16.04 -13.20 10.35
CA GLY A 326 -16.81 -14.16 11.15
C GLY A 326 -16.29 -14.29 12.58
N TYR A 327 -14.97 -14.42 12.76
CA TYR A 327 -14.34 -14.41 14.08
C TYR A 327 -14.70 -13.16 14.89
N ILE A 328 -14.61 -11.97 14.27
CA ILE A 328 -14.92 -10.70 14.92
C ILE A 328 -16.40 -10.63 15.31
N VAL A 329 -17.32 -10.98 14.40
CA VAL A 329 -18.77 -10.92 14.64
C VAL A 329 -19.18 -11.89 15.76
N ARG A 330 -18.71 -13.14 15.74
CA ARG A 330 -18.96 -14.11 16.82
C ARG A 330 -18.38 -13.63 18.15
N SER A 331 -17.18 -13.05 18.12
CA SER A 331 -16.55 -12.50 19.32
C SER A 331 -17.34 -11.34 19.92
N VAL A 332 -17.87 -10.43 19.09
CA VAL A 332 -18.74 -9.34 19.54
C VAL A 332 -20.01 -9.89 20.18
N ASP A 333 -20.68 -10.83 19.53
CA ASP A 333 -21.89 -11.48 20.06
C ASP A 333 -21.62 -12.15 21.42
N ALA A 334 -20.52 -12.91 21.53
CA ALA A 334 -20.09 -13.55 22.76
C ALA A 334 -19.80 -12.54 23.89
N LEU A 335 -19.15 -11.42 23.58
CA LEU A 335 -18.89 -10.36 24.57
C LEU A 335 -20.16 -9.62 24.99
N LEU A 336 -21.12 -9.38 24.09
CA LEU A 336 -22.43 -8.82 24.43
C LEU A 336 -23.17 -9.71 25.43
N LYS A 337 -23.16 -11.03 25.19
CA LYS A 337 -23.74 -12.03 26.10
C LYS A 337 -23.02 -12.07 27.45
N ARG A 338 -21.68 -12.19 27.44
CA ARG A 338 -20.87 -12.39 28.65
C ARG A 338 -20.77 -11.13 29.52
N GLU A 339 -20.42 -10.00 28.92
CA GLU A 339 -20.04 -8.77 29.63
C GLU A 339 -21.24 -7.85 29.90
N PHE A 340 -22.19 -7.78 28.97
CA PHE A 340 -23.34 -6.87 29.05
C PHE A 340 -24.65 -7.56 29.43
N LYS A 341 -24.63 -8.89 29.58
CA LYS A 341 -25.77 -9.73 29.98
C LYS A 341 -26.96 -9.61 29.02
N LEU A 342 -26.68 -9.50 27.72
CA LEU A 342 -27.67 -9.47 26.66
C LEU A 342 -27.83 -10.88 26.10
N ALA A 343 -28.89 -11.60 26.46
CA ALA A 343 -29.06 -13.02 26.13
C ALA A 343 -29.05 -13.27 24.61
N ASP A 344 -29.67 -12.37 23.85
CA ASP A 344 -29.73 -12.43 22.38
C ASP A 344 -28.46 -11.83 21.72
N GLY A 345 -27.49 -11.37 22.52
CA GLY A 345 -26.22 -10.83 22.06
C GLY A 345 -26.39 -9.73 21.01
N ILE A 346 -25.87 -9.97 19.81
CA ILE A 346 -25.92 -9.03 18.69
C ILE A 346 -27.34 -8.84 18.13
N ALA A 347 -28.27 -9.78 18.40
CA ALA A 347 -29.67 -9.71 17.99
C ALA A 347 -30.59 -9.01 19.00
N ASP A 348 -30.05 -8.52 20.13
CA ASP A 348 -30.85 -7.87 21.19
C ASP A 348 -31.74 -6.74 20.65
N SER A 349 -33.03 -6.84 20.97
CA SER A 349 -34.08 -5.93 20.49
C SER A 349 -34.48 -4.88 21.53
N SER A 350 -33.84 -4.89 22.71
CA SER A 350 -34.19 -4.00 23.82
C SER A 350 -33.90 -2.54 23.49
N LYS A 351 -34.71 -1.65 24.07
CA LYS A 351 -34.58 -0.20 23.90
C LYS A 351 -34.22 0.48 25.22
N ILE A 352 -33.45 1.55 25.10
CA ILE A 352 -33.11 2.48 26.16
C ILE A 352 -33.80 3.82 25.89
N ARG A 353 -34.14 4.53 26.96
CA ARG A 353 -34.76 5.85 26.86
C ARG A 353 -33.71 6.94 27.00
N LEU A 354 -33.59 7.78 25.98
CA LEU A 354 -32.62 8.85 25.88
C LEU A 354 -33.31 10.20 25.92
N LYS A 355 -32.60 11.22 26.38
CA LYS A 355 -32.99 12.62 26.19
C LYS A 355 -32.24 13.17 24.99
N ARG A 356 -32.98 13.63 23.98
CA ARG A 356 -32.43 14.24 22.78
C ARG A 356 -32.86 15.70 22.70
N ARG A 357 -31.98 16.56 22.20
CA ARG A 357 -32.34 17.95 21.93
C ARG A 357 -33.41 18.01 20.85
N LYS A 358 -34.47 18.78 21.07
CA LYS A 358 -35.56 18.94 20.10
C LYS A 358 -35.05 19.53 18.78
N ALA A 359 -35.66 19.17 17.66
CA ALA A 359 -35.29 19.66 16.33
C ALA A 359 -35.30 21.21 16.20
N ASN A 360 -36.11 21.90 17.01
CA ASN A 360 -36.17 23.36 17.08
C ASN A 360 -35.05 24.00 17.93
N GLY A 361 -34.11 23.20 18.44
CA GLY A 361 -32.98 23.63 19.28
C GLY A 361 -33.34 24.01 20.72
N LYS A 362 -34.63 24.01 21.10
CA LYS A 362 -35.13 24.47 22.40
C LYS A 362 -35.69 23.31 23.24
N GLY A 363 -34.91 22.90 24.26
CA GLY A 363 -35.27 21.85 25.22
C GLY A 363 -34.91 20.44 24.77
N GLU A 364 -35.21 19.48 25.63
CA GLU A 364 -34.99 18.04 25.42
C GLU A 364 -36.33 17.30 25.28
N GLU A 365 -36.33 16.21 24.52
CA GLU A 365 -37.43 15.25 24.44
C GLU A 365 -36.92 13.85 24.73
N ALA A 366 -37.78 13.02 25.33
CA ALA A 366 -37.48 11.63 25.55
C ALA A 366 -37.73 10.84 24.25
N CYS A 367 -36.75 10.09 23.79
CA CYS A 367 -36.88 9.16 22.68
C CYS A 367 -36.40 7.76 23.09
N ASP A 368 -37.04 6.73 22.54
CA ASP A 368 -36.57 5.35 22.72
C ASP A 368 -35.60 5.01 21.59
N SER A 369 -34.49 4.37 21.93
CA SER A 369 -33.44 3.98 20.99
C SER A 369 -32.99 2.56 21.30
N HIS A 370 -32.67 1.75 20.30
CA HIS A 370 -32.14 0.40 20.56
C HIS A 370 -30.87 0.47 21.40
N ARG A 371 -30.75 -0.44 22.35
CA ARG A 371 -29.59 -0.52 23.25
C ARG A 371 -28.33 -0.93 22.51
N VAL A 372 -28.43 -1.96 21.65
CA VAL A 372 -27.33 -2.42 20.81
C VAL A 372 -27.38 -1.72 19.45
N GLN A 373 -26.69 -0.59 19.33
CA GLN A 373 -26.43 0.04 18.03
C GLN A 373 -25.03 -0.25 17.56
N ILE A 374 -24.92 -0.58 16.27
CA ILE A 374 -23.70 -1.04 15.65
C ILE A 374 -23.31 -0.05 14.56
N LEU A 375 -22.04 0.37 14.55
CA LEU A 375 -21.48 1.23 13.52
C LEU A 375 -20.27 0.56 12.88
N ASP A 376 -20.27 0.45 11.56
CA ASP A 376 -19.06 0.29 10.76
C ASP A 376 -18.64 1.64 10.18
N PRO A 377 -17.57 2.29 10.70
CA PRO A 377 -17.19 3.63 10.30
C PRO A 377 -16.45 3.70 8.95
N ALA A 378 -16.11 2.55 8.34
CA ALA A 378 -15.43 2.47 7.05
C ALA A 378 -15.91 1.19 6.35
N CYS A 379 -17.19 1.16 5.99
CA CYS A 379 -17.87 -0.09 5.70
C CYS A 379 -17.50 -0.72 4.36
N GLY A 380 -16.88 0.02 3.44
CA GLY A 380 -16.48 -0.47 2.14
C GLY A 380 -17.67 -1.01 1.37
N THR A 381 -17.57 -2.27 0.96
CA THR A 381 -18.64 -3.02 0.30
C THR A 381 -19.67 -3.62 1.28
N GLY A 382 -19.66 -3.21 2.55
CA GLY A 382 -20.63 -3.64 3.56
C GLY A 382 -20.38 -5.02 4.16
N THR A 383 -19.13 -5.51 4.14
CA THR A 383 -18.80 -6.90 4.52
C THR A 383 -19.10 -7.23 5.98
N PHE A 384 -18.77 -6.36 6.93
CA PHE A 384 -19.12 -6.57 8.34
C PHE A 384 -20.63 -6.52 8.56
N LEU A 385 -21.32 -5.57 7.93
CA LEU A 385 -22.78 -5.46 8.03
C LEU A 385 -23.45 -6.73 7.48
N HIS A 386 -22.97 -7.25 6.36
CA HIS A 386 -23.46 -8.49 5.77
C HIS A 386 -23.29 -9.69 6.71
N ALA A 387 -22.09 -9.85 7.30
CA ALA A 387 -21.83 -10.93 8.25
C ALA A 387 -22.69 -10.81 9.53
N ILE A 388 -22.95 -9.58 9.99
CA ILE A 388 -23.83 -9.32 11.13
C ILE A 388 -25.27 -9.71 10.82
N ILE A 389 -25.80 -9.31 9.65
CA ILE A 389 -27.16 -9.70 9.22
C ILE A 389 -27.25 -11.22 9.12
N ALA A 390 -26.25 -11.89 8.54
CA ALA A 390 -26.22 -13.35 8.44
C ALA A 390 -26.23 -14.02 9.82
N SER A 391 -25.38 -13.56 10.73
CA SER A 391 -25.28 -14.10 12.10
C SER A 391 -26.58 -13.88 12.89
N ILE A 392 -27.26 -12.74 12.72
CA ILE A 392 -28.56 -12.50 13.34
C ILE A 392 -29.63 -13.40 12.71
N HIS A 393 -29.68 -13.49 11.37
CA HIS A 393 -30.65 -14.30 10.64
C HIS A 393 -30.58 -15.78 11.04
N GLU A 394 -29.38 -16.32 11.28
CA GLU A 394 -29.19 -17.70 11.74
C GLU A 394 -29.94 -17.99 13.05
N GLN A 395 -30.11 -17.02 13.94
CA GLN A 395 -30.88 -17.17 15.18
C GLN A 395 -32.39 -17.31 14.95
N PHE A 396 -32.87 -16.99 13.75
CA PHE A 396 -34.26 -17.19 13.32
C PHE A 396 -34.46 -18.51 12.56
N SER A 397 -33.43 -19.36 12.47
CA SER A 397 -33.55 -20.72 11.91
C SER A 397 -34.63 -21.50 12.66
N GLY A 398 -35.72 -21.84 11.95
CA GLY A 398 -36.91 -22.49 12.53
C GLY A 398 -38.09 -21.55 12.84
N ASN A 399 -37.90 -20.23 12.78
CA ASN A 399 -38.96 -19.21 12.92
C ASN A 399 -38.92 -18.16 11.79
N PRO A 400 -38.90 -18.55 10.50
CA PRO A 400 -38.72 -17.62 9.38
C PRO A 400 -39.82 -16.54 9.30
N GLY A 401 -41.02 -16.80 9.84
CA GLY A 401 -42.12 -15.83 9.87
C GLY A 401 -41.86 -14.60 10.76
N PHE A 402 -40.92 -14.66 11.72
CA PHE A 402 -40.56 -13.51 12.56
C PHE A 402 -39.55 -12.58 11.88
N TRP A 403 -38.82 -13.08 10.88
CA TRP A 403 -37.71 -12.37 10.28
C TRP A 403 -38.11 -11.02 9.66
N PRO A 404 -39.15 -10.91 8.79
CA PRO A 404 -39.48 -9.63 8.17
C PRO A 404 -39.86 -8.54 9.19
N GLY A 405 -40.61 -8.92 10.24
CA GLY A 405 -40.98 -8.02 11.34
C GLY A 405 -39.77 -7.57 12.14
N TYR A 406 -38.85 -8.49 12.45
CA TYR A 406 -37.60 -8.17 13.14
C TYR A 406 -36.72 -7.22 12.31
N VAL A 407 -36.58 -7.48 11.01
CA VAL A 407 -35.77 -6.66 10.10
C VAL A 407 -36.23 -5.21 10.13
N ALA A 408 -37.53 -4.97 9.90
CA ALA A 408 -38.08 -3.62 9.83
C ALA A 408 -38.05 -2.89 11.18
N GLN A 409 -38.39 -3.57 12.29
CA GLN A 409 -38.57 -2.92 13.59
C GLN A 409 -37.28 -2.82 14.42
N HIS A 410 -36.34 -3.74 14.20
CA HIS A 410 -35.17 -3.90 15.06
C HIS A 410 -33.84 -3.90 14.33
N LEU A 411 -33.70 -4.53 13.15
CA LEU A 411 -32.41 -4.62 12.45
C LEU A 411 -32.02 -3.31 11.76
N LEU A 412 -32.82 -2.85 10.80
CA LEU A 412 -32.51 -1.67 9.98
C LEU A 412 -32.30 -0.39 10.81
N PRO A 413 -33.06 -0.14 11.90
CA PRO A 413 -32.88 1.09 12.68
C PRO A 413 -31.55 1.19 13.46
N ARG A 414 -30.85 0.08 13.71
CA ARG A 414 -29.70 0.03 14.63
C ARG A 414 -28.37 -0.37 13.98
N LEU A 415 -28.38 -0.72 12.70
CA LEU A 415 -27.22 -1.16 11.94
C LEU A 415 -26.76 -0.04 11.00
N HIS A 416 -25.62 0.59 11.32
CA HIS A 416 -25.11 1.77 10.64
C HIS A 416 -23.79 1.49 9.92
N GLY A 417 -23.62 2.04 8.72
CA GLY A 417 -22.36 2.00 7.97
C GLY A 417 -22.01 3.35 7.37
N PHE A 418 -20.74 3.75 7.44
CA PHE A 418 -20.23 4.96 6.79
C PHE A 418 -19.24 4.57 5.71
N GLU A 419 -19.39 5.14 4.51
CA GLU A 419 -18.49 4.94 3.40
C GLU A 419 -18.18 6.28 2.72
N LEU A 420 -16.92 6.49 2.33
CA LEU A 420 -16.47 7.72 1.69
C LEU A 420 -16.65 7.68 0.17
N LEU A 421 -16.49 6.50 -0.43
CA LEU A 421 -16.47 6.29 -1.87
C LEU A 421 -17.85 5.84 -2.39
N MET A 422 -18.35 6.52 -3.43
CA MET A 422 -19.68 6.26 -4.00
C MET A 422 -19.85 4.85 -4.59
N ALA A 423 -18.83 4.30 -5.25
CA ALA A 423 -18.92 2.98 -5.85
C ALA A 423 -19.00 1.85 -4.79
N PRO A 424 -18.10 1.76 -3.79
CA PRO A 424 -18.27 0.85 -2.65
C PRO A 424 -19.59 1.05 -1.91
N TYR A 425 -20.04 2.30 -1.73
CA TYR A 425 -21.36 2.61 -1.16
C TYR A 425 -22.51 1.96 -1.95
N ALA A 426 -22.54 2.10 -3.28
CA ALA A 426 -23.56 1.49 -4.12
C ALA A 426 -23.52 -0.05 -4.04
N ILE A 427 -22.32 -0.63 -4.02
CA ILE A 427 -22.11 -2.07 -3.88
C ILE A 427 -22.60 -2.57 -2.52
N ALA A 428 -22.31 -1.86 -1.42
CA ALA A 428 -22.78 -2.22 -0.09
C ALA A 428 -24.31 -2.28 -0.03
N HIS A 429 -25.00 -1.27 -0.57
CA HIS A 429 -26.45 -1.26 -0.63
C HIS A 429 -27.03 -2.37 -1.51
N MET A 430 -26.42 -2.65 -2.66
CA MET A 430 -26.81 -3.76 -3.52
C MET A 430 -26.68 -5.10 -2.79
N LYS A 431 -25.50 -5.36 -2.22
CA LYS A 431 -25.17 -6.61 -1.51
C LYS A 431 -26.12 -6.86 -0.34
N LEU A 432 -26.29 -5.86 0.53
CA LEU A 432 -27.16 -5.96 1.70
C LEU A 432 -28.64 -6.09 1.28
N GLY A 433 -29.05 -5.42 0.20
CA GLY A 433 -30.39 -5.55 -0.38
C GLY A 433 -30.66 -6.96 -0.91
N LEU A 434 -29.73 -7.56 -1.64
CA LEU A 434 -29.84 -8.94 -2.13
C LEU A 434 -29.94 -9.93 -0.95
N GLN A 435 -29.08 -9.80 0.06
CA GLN A 435 -29.12 -10.64 1.26
C GLN A 435 -30.46 -10.55 2.00
N LEU A 436 -31.00 -9.34 2.17
CA LEU A 436 -32.30 -9.14 2.82
C LEU A 436 -33.43 -9.81 2.00
N LYS A 437 -33.39 -9.69 0.68
CA LYS A 437 -34.37 -10.34 -0.21
C LYS A 437 -34.29 -11.87 -0.11
N GLU A 438 -33.08 -12.43 -0.17
CA GLU A 438 -32.84 -13.88 -0.10
C GLU A 438 -33.20 -14.48 1.27
N SER A 439 -33.00 -13.72 2.34
CA SER A 439 -33.46 -14.11 3.69
C SER A 439 -34.97 -14.00 3.90
N GLY A 440 -35.73 -13.56 2.89
CA GLY A 440 -37.20 -13.53 2.92
C GLY A 440 -37.80 -12.20 3.39
N TYR A 441 -37.03 -11.11 3.45
CA TYR A 441 -37.58 -9.77 3.69
C TYR A 441 -38.33 -9.28 2.44
N ASP A 442 -39.56 -8.81 2.65
CA ASP A 442 -40.52 -8.46 1.58
C ASP A 442 -40.45 -6.98 1.16
N PHE A 443 -39.67 -6.15 1.85
CA PHE A 443 -39.56 -4.71 1.61
C PHE A 443 -40.91 -3.97 1.65
N ALA A 444 -41.88 -4.46 2.44
CA ALA A 444 -43.20 -3.85 2.55
C ALA A 444 -43.20 -2.49 3.28
N THR A 445 -42.15 -2.19 4.06
CA THR A 445 -41.99 -0.93 4.80
C THR A 445 -41.01 0.01 4.11
N ASP A 446 -41.14 1.32 4.30
CA ASP A 446 -40.20 2.34 3.78
C ASP A 446 -38.96 2.56 4.68
N GLU A 447 -38.63 1.64 5.60
CA GLU A 447 -37.42 1.75 6.44
C GLU A 447 -36.16 1.64 5.57
N ARG A 448 -35.25 2.61 5.70
CA ARG A 448 -34.01 2.65 4.92
C ARG A 448 -32.92 1.77 5.53
N LEU A 449 -32.01 1.29 4.68
CA LEU A 449 -30.72 0.80 5.12
C LEU A 449 -29.86 2.01 5.53
N ARG A 450 -29.29 1.97 6.74
CA ARG A 450 -28.53 3.08 7.32
C ARG A 450 -27.04 3.00 6.97
N VAL A 451 -26.76 2.78 5.70
CA VAL A 451 -25.44 2.99 5.10
C VAL A 451 -25.42 4.38 4.48
N PHE A 452 -24.47 5.21 4.87
CA PHE A 452 -24.39 6.63 4.52
C PHE A 452 -23.08 6.97 3.79
N LEU A 453 -23.18 7.86 2.81
CA LEU A 453 -22.02 8.41 2.11
C LEU A 453 -21.47 9.60 2.90
N THR A 454 -20.34 9.43 3.58
CA THR A 454 -19.75 10.45 4.46
C THR A 454 -18.26 10.20 4.73
N ASN A 455 -17.56 11.24 5.22
CA ASN A 455 -16.23 11.09 5.79
C ASN A 455 -16.31 11.02 7.32
N THR A 456 -16.05 9.85 7.88
CA THR A 456 -16.05 9.62 9.34
C THR A 456 -15.06 10.51 10.10
N LEU A 457 -13.95 10.90 9.47
CA LEU A 457 -12.86 11.62 10.13
C LEU A 457 -12.99 13.15 10.01
N GLU A 458 -14.05 13.66 9.40
CA GLU A 458 -14.34 15.10 9.28
C GLU A 458 -15.50 15.52 10.18
N GLU A 459 -15.45 16.74 10.70
CA GLU A 459 -16.60 17.30 11.41
C GLU A 459 -17.63 17.79 10.38
N ALA A 460 -18.84 17.26 10.44
CA ALA A 460 -19.89 17.63 9.51
C ALA A 460 -20.34 19.11 9.71
N HIS A 461 -19.89 19.97 8.80
CA HIS A 461 -20.18 21.41 8.77
C HIS A 461 -21.64 21.70 8.39
N GLU A 462 -22.18 22.83 8.88
CA GLU A 462 -23.42 23.40 8.33
C GLU A 462 -23.11 24.06 6.98
N ILE A 463 -23.47 23.40 5.89
CA ILE A 463 -23.22 23.93 4.55
C ILE A 463 -24.46 24.70 4.10
N ALA A 464 -24.52 25.98 4.47
CA ALA A 464 -25.49 26.92 3.94
C ALA A 464 -25.11 27.33 2.51
N GLY A 465 -26.10 27.45 1.61
CA GLY A 465 -25.91 28.03 0.27
C GLY A 465 -25.52 27.06 -0.85
N LEU A 466 -25.73 25.75 -0.70
CA LEU A 466 -25.61 24.79 -1.80
C LEU A 466 -26.79 24.89 -2.80
N PRO A 467 -26.57 24.65 -4.10
CA PRO A 467 -27.65 24.57 -5.08
C PRO A 467 -28.72 23.53 -4.71
N LEU A 468 -29.99 23.83 -4.99
CA LEU A 468 -31.15 22.97 -4.67
C LEU A 468 -30.98 21.52 -5.12
N PHE A 469 -30.41 21.27 -6.31
CA PHE A 469 -30.20 19.93 -6.83
C PHE A 469 -29.09 19.14 -6.11
N THR A 470 -28.38 19.72 -5.13
CA THR A 470 -27.34 19.04 -4.33
C THR A 470 -27.76 18.80 -2.87
N GLN A 471 -29.01 19.15 -2.51
CA GLN A 471 -29.55 18.99 -1.16
C GLN A 471 -29.53 17.53 -0.67
N TRP A 472 -29.69 16.56 -1.55
CA TRP A 472 -29.66 15.13 -1.19
C TRP A 472 -28.32 14.71 -0.58
N LEU A 473 -27.20 15.30 -1.00
CA LEU A 473 -25.88 15.00 -0.44
C LEU A 473 -25.71 15.62 0.95
N ALA A 474 -26.26 16.83 1.14
CA ALA A 474 -26.28 17.49 2.43
C ALA A 474 -27.19 16.75 3.44
N GLU A 475 -28.36 16.25 3.00
CA GLU A 475 -29.26 15.42 3.81
C GLU A 475 -28.58 14.12 4.25
N GLU A 476 -27.88 13.44 3.33
CA GLU A 476 -27.17 12.19 3.62
C GLU A 476 -26.03 12.42 4.64
N ALA A 477 -25.23 13.48 4.45
CA ALA A 477 -24.19 13.86 5.40
C ALA A 477 -24.77 14.27 6.76
N ALA A 478 -25.90 14.97 6.80
CA ALA A 478 -26.57 15.36 8.04
C ALA A 478 -27.12 14.16 8.81
N ALA A 479 -27.66 13.15 8.12
CA ALA A 479 -28.12 11.90 8.73
C ALA A 479 -26.95 11.10 9.31
N ALA A 480 -25.84 10.99 8.57
CA ALA A 480 -24.62 10.34 9.05
C ALA A 480 -24.06 11.03 10.30
N ARG A 481 -24.03 12.37 10.31
CA ARG A 481 -23.61 13.18 11.47
C ARG A 481 -24.44 12.87 12.70
N ASP A 482 -25.76 12.79 12.56
CA ASP A 482 -26.64 12.52 13.67
C ASP A 482 -26.35 11.16 14.31
N VAL A 483 -26.11 10.14 13.48
CA VAL A 483 -25.68 8.81 13.94
C VAL A 483 -24.32 8.88 14.63
N GLY A 484 -23.31 9.48 13.99
CA GLY A 484 -21.94 9.52 14.52
C GLY A 484 -21.81 10.31 15.83
N LYS A 485 -22.61 11.36 16.01
CA LYS A 485 -22.53 12.25 17.18
C LYS A 485 -23.49 11.87 18.30
N ASN A 486 -24.74 11.57 17.96
CA ASN A 486 -25.84 11.51 18.93
C ASN A 486 -26.35 10.09 19.19
N ALA A 487 -26.15 9.13 18.29
CA ALA A 487 -26.61 7.77 18.54
C ALA A 487 -25.82 7.10 19.68
N PRO A 488 -26.47 6.31 20.55
CA PRO A 488 -25.82 5.53 21.61
C PRO A 488 -25.10 4.30 21.03
N ILE A 489 -24.10 4.52 20.16
CA ILE A 489 -23.34 3.44 19.52
C ILE A 489 -22.66 2.60 20.59
N MET A 490 -23.06 1.33 20.70
CA MET A 490 -22.55 0.37 21.67
C MET A 490 -21.48 -0.52 21.07
N VAL A 491 -21.52 -0.76 19.75
CA VAL A 491 -20.53 -1.58 19.05
C VAL A 491 -19.98 -0.80 17.87
N VAL A 492 -18.66 -0.69 17.78
CA VAL A 492 -17.97 -0.21 16.58
C VAL A 492 -17.15 -1.36 16.01
N VAL A 493 -17.40 -1.74 14.75
CA VAL A 493 -16.74 -2.86 14.06
C VAL A 493 -16.16 -2.41 12.73
N GLY A 494 -15.21 -3.14 12.13
CA GLY A 494 -14.75 -2.84 10.78
C GLY A 494 -13.29 -3.17 10.50
N ASN A 495 -12.89 -2.84 9.26
CA ASN A 495 -11.51 -2.86 8.78
C ASN A 495 -11.17 -1.46 8.22
N PRO A 496 -10.67 -0.53 9.06
CA PRO A 496 -10.37 0.83 8.60
C PRO A 496 -9.16 0.86 7.65
N PRO A 497 -9.03 1.87 6.78
CA PRO A 497 -7.94 1.97 5.80
C PRO A 497 -6.56 2.20 6.44
N TYR A 498 -5.49 1.69 5.80
CA TYR A 498 -4.10 1.80 6.27
C TYR A 498 -3.32 2.79 5.39
N SER A 499 -3.04 4.00 5.88
CA SER A 499 -2.32 5.03 5.13
C SER A 499 -1.48 5.94 6.04
N GLY A 500 -0.18 5.64 6.13
CA GLY A 500 0.79 6.45 6.87
C GLY A 500 1.10 7.83 6.26
N HIS A 501 0.56 8.12 5.07
CA HIS A 501 0.53 9.47 4.47
C HIS A 501 -0.93 9.88 4.25
N SER A 502 -1.69 9.90 5.35
CA SER A 502 -3.10 10.22 5.35
C SER A 502 -3.40 11.58 4.69
N ALA A 503 -4.44 11.59 3.85
CA ALA A 503 -5.06 12.81 3.32
C ALA A 503 -6.06 13.42 4.32
N ASN A 504 -6.54 12.65 5.31
CA ASN A 504 -7.54 13.07 6.30
C ASN A 504 -6.90 13.91 7.42
N LYS A 505 -6.68 15.19 7.16
CA LYS A 505 -6.02 16.13 8.10
C LYS A 505 -6.95 17.19 8.68
N GLY A 506 -8.25 16.91 8.71
CA GLY A 506 -9.25 17.79 9.33
C GLY A 506 -8.92 18.12 10.78
N GLU A 507 -9.24 19.35 11.21
CA GLU A 507 -8.91 19.86 12.55
C GLU A 507 -9.53 19.02 13.66
N TRP A 508 -10.72 18.47 13.43
CA TRP A 508 -11.47 17.69 14.42
C TRP A 508 -10.74 16.40 14.81
N ILE A 509 -10.36 15.58 13.83
CA ILE A 509 -9.67 14.31 14.08
C ILE A 509 -8.25 14.54 14.60
N GLU A 510 -7.54 15.57 14.10
CA GLU A 510 -6.22 15.93 14.63
C GLU A 510 -6.32 16.40 16.08
N GLY A 511 -7.37 17.15 16.45
CA GLY A 511 -7.66 17.50 17.84
C GLY A 511 -7.89 16.29 18.75
N LEU A 512 -8.61 15.27 18.28
CA LEU A 512 -8.77 14.01 19.02
C LEU A 512 -7.45 13.24 19.18
N LEU A 513 -6.59 13.28 18.16
CA LEU A 513 -5.28 12.63 18.16
C LEU A 513 -4.27 13.27 19.12
N GLU A 514 -4.49 14.50 19.59
CA GLU A 514 -3.56 15.12 20.56
C GLU A 514 -3.42 14.29 21.84
N SER A 515 -4.47 13.57 22.25
CA SER A 515 -4.39 12.60 23.36
C SER A 515 -3.39 11.46 23.14
N TYR A 516 -2.96 11.22 21.89
CA TYR A 516 -1.93 10.24 21.52
C TYR A 516 -0.53 10.87 21.35
N LYS A 517 -0.35 12.16 21.65
CA LYS A 517 0.91 12.91 21.44
C LYS A 517 1.36 13.69 22.70
N GLN A 518 1.07 13.16 23.89
CA GLN A 518 1.34 13.82 25.17
C GLN A 518 2.83 13.77 25.57
N SER A 519 3.51 12.68 25.25
CA SER A 519 4.89 12.44 25.65
C SER A 519 5.88 13.34 24.93
N PRO A 520 6.93 13.86 25.60
CA PRO A 520 7.83 14.88 25.05
C PRO A 520 8.46 14.52 23.70
N GLU A 521 8.79 13.26 23.48
CA GLU A 521 9.32 12.72 22.24
C GLU A 521 8.33 12.83 21.08
N LEU A 522 7.02 12.65 21.34
CA LEU A 522 5.97 12.69 20.32
C LEU A 522 5.54 14.12 19.97
N LYS A 523 5.96 15.14 20.73
CA LYS A 523 5.75 16.55 20.36
C LYS A 523 6.54 16.98 19.13
N LYS A 524 7.51 16.18 18.67
CA LYS A 524 8.25 16.41 17.43
C LYS A 524 7.50 15.77 16.25
N PRO A 525 7.05 16.53 15.23
CA PRO A 525 6.22 15.99 14.14
C PRO A 525 6.81 14.76 13.43
N ALA A 526 8.12 14.73 13.22
CA ALA A 526 8.80 13.59 12.59
C ALA A 526 8.72 12.29 13.42
N GLN A 527 8.60 12.39 14.75
CA GLN A 527 8.54 11.25 15.68
C GLN A 527 7.10 10.74 15.88
N ALA A 528 6.10 11.59 15.67
CA ALA A 528 4.68 11.25 15.72
C ALA A 528 4.07 10.86 14.36
N LYS A 529 4.87 10.80 13.28
CA LYS A 529 4.37 10.57 11.90
C LYS A 529 3.35 9.42 11.80
N TRP A 530 3.66 8.27 12.41
CA TRP A 530 2.82 7.07 12.32
C TRP A 530 1.50 7.16 13.10
N LEU A 531 1.35 8.13 14.02
CA LEU A 531 0.08 8.40 14.70
C LEU A 531 -0.94 9.08 13.78
N SER A 532 -0.51 9.63 12.64
CA SER A 532 -1.40 10.20 11.63
C SER A 532 -1.85 9.15 10.59
N ASP A 533 -1.50 7.87 10.78
CA ASP A 533 -2.02 6.79 9.93
C ASP A 533 -3.56 6.68 10.08
N ASP A 534 -4.28 6.44 8.97
CA ASP A 534 -5.74 6.44 8.98
C ASP A 534 -6.32 5.39 9.95
N TYR A 535 -5.75 4.18 10.05
CA TYR A 535 -6.29 3.17 10.97
C TYR A 535 -6.21 3.64 12.44
N VAL A 536 -5.20 4.46 12.78
CA VAL A 536 -5.04 5.06 14.11
C VAL A 536 -6.13 6.10 14.35
N LYS A 537 -6.44 6.91 13.34
CA LYS A 537 -7.54 7.89 13.38
C LYS A 537 -8.89 7.20 13.58
N PHE A 538 -9.14 6.10 12.87
CA PHE A 538 -10.35 5.30 13.06
C PHE A 538 -10.42 4.64 14.45
N ILE A 539 -9.31 4.11 14.98
CA ILE A 539 -9.27 3.64 16.37
C ILE A 539 -9.58 4.78 17.34
N ARG A 540 -9.00 5.97 17.13
CA ARG A 540 -9.24 7.13 17.99
C ARG A 540 -10.69 7.59 17.92
N PHE A 541 -11.28 7.65 16.73
CA PHE A 541 -12.70 7.92 16.51
C PHE A 541 -13.57 6.92 17.27
N ALA A 542 -13.30 5.62 17.11
CA ALA A 542 -14.08 4.57 17.74
C ALA A 542 -13.95 4.60 19.27
N GLN A 543 -12.74 4.83 19.79
CA GLN A 543 -12.50 5.07 21.22
C GLN A 543 -13.34 6.26 21.70
N TRP A 544 -13.30 7.39 21.00
CA TRP A 544 -14.09 8.57 21.35
C TRP A 544 -15.59 8.26 21.34
N ARG A 545 -16.08 7.55 20.33
CA ARG A 545 -17.49 7.19 20.19
C ARG A 545 -17.97 6.29 21.33
N ILE A 546 -17.19 5.30 21.72
CA ILE A 546 -17.49 4.44 22.88
C ILE A 546 -17.38 5.22 24.20
N GLU A 547 -16.45 6.17 24.32
CA GLU A 547 -16.35 7.07 25.48
C GLU A 547 -17.61 7.92 25.64
N GLN A 548 -18.14 8.47 24.55
CA GLN A 548 -19.38 9.25 24.55
C GLN A 548 -20.60 8.41 24.94
N THR A 549 -20.65 7.12 24.54
CA THR A 549 -21.70 6.19 24.99
C THR A 549 -21.47 5.72 26.43
N GLY A 550 -20.23 5.80 26.93
CA GLY A 550 -19.82 5.43 28.28
C GLY A 550 -19.54 3.93 28.48
N HIS A 551 -20.00 3.07 27.56
CA HIS A 551 -19.80 1.62 27.55
C HIS A 551 -19.96 1.08 26.12
N GLY A 552 -19.43 -0.11 25.86
CA GLY A 552 -19.53 -0.77 24.56
C GLY A 552 -18.29 -1.57 24.17
N ILE A 553 -18.21 -1.95 22.90
CA ILE A 553 -17.17 -2.79 22.31
C ILE A 553 -16.62 -2.08 21.06
N LEU A 554 -15.30 -1.99 20.96
CA LEU A 554 -14.59 -1.68 19.72
C LEU A 554 -13.96 -2.97 19.20
N ALA A 555 -14.21 -3.34 17.95
CA ALA A 555 -13.73 -4.57 17.34
C ALA A 555 -13.20 -4.34 15.92
N PHE A 556 -11.89 -4.16 15.77
CA PHE A 556 -11.26 -3.89 14.47
C PHE A 556 -10.21 -4.92 14.10
N ILE A 557 -10.02 -5.09 12.80
CA ILE A 557 -8.79 -5.65 12.23
C ILE A 557 -7.93 -4.51 11.66
N THR A 558 -6.68 -4.41 12.10
CA THR A 558 -5.78 -3.30 11.73
C THR A 558 -4.34 -3.75 11.58
N ASN A 559 -3.48 -2.86 11.08
CA ASN A 559 -2.03 -3.04 11.12
C ASN A 559 -1.54 -3.23 12.58
N HIS A 560 -0.80 -4.30 12.83
CA HIS A 560 -0.34 -4.68 14.17
C HIS A 560 0.82 -3.81 14.72
N SER A 561 1.29 -2.79 13.98
CA SER A 561 2.47 -2.02 14.38
C SER A 561 2.31 -1.28 15.70
N TYR A 562 1.07 -0.94 16.10
CA TYR A 562 0.82 -0.27 17.37
C TYR A 562 1.01 -1.18 18.59
N LEU A 563 1.20 -2.49 18.42
CA LEU A 563 1.41 -3.41 19.53
C LEU A 563 2.78 -3.23 20.19
N ASP A 564 3.82 -3.02 19.38
CA ASP A 564 5.21 -3.00 19.84
C ASP A 564 6.01 -1.72 19.50
N ASN A 565 5.54 -0.90 18.56
CA ASN A 565 6.31 0.25 18.12
C ASN A 565 6.26 1.39 19.18
N PRO A 566 7.43 1.96 19.58
CA PRO A 566 7.50 3.05 20.54
C PRO A 566 6.67 4.29 20.19
N THR A 567 6.44 4.59 18.90
CA THR A 567 5.64 5.75 18.48
C THR A 567 4.20 5.74 19.03
N PHE A 568 3.66 4.57 19.36
CA PHE A 568 2.27 4.41 19.83
C PHE A 568 2.13 4.33 21.35
N LEU A 569 3.14 4.77 22.12
CA LEU A 569 3.12 4.64 23.57
C LEU A 569 1.93 5.36 24.23
N ASP A 570 1.61 6.59 23.79
CA ASP A 570 0.49 7.37 24.33
C ASP A 570 -0.86 6.83 23.83
N MET A 571 -0.90 6.28 22.61
CA MET A 571 -2.06 5.56 22.10
C MET A 571 -2.39 4.36 23.00
N ARG A 572 -1.41 3.49 23.29
CA ARG A 572 -1.61 2.34 24.17
C ARG A 572 -2.03 2.76 25.58
N ALA A 573 -1.41 3.81 26.13
CA ALA A 573 -1.80 4.38 27.43
C ALA A 573 -3.26 4.89 27.42
N SER A 574 -3.64 5.61 26.38
CA SER A 574 -5.00 6.14 26.20
C SER A 574 -6.03 5.01 26.08
N LEU A 575 -5.77 3.97 25.28
CA LEU A 575 -6.65 2.80 25.15
C LEU A 575 -6.82 2.07 26.50
N MET A 576 -5.75 1.83 27.25
CA MET A 576 -5.84 1.22 28.58
C MET A 576 -6.60 2.10 29.59
N SER A 577 -6.58 3.42 29.44
CA SER A 577 -7.42 4.31 30.25
C SER A 577 -8.90 4.18 29.88
N SER A 578 -9.21 4.01 28.59
CA SER A 578 -10.58 4.07 28.08
C SER A 578 -11.33 2.75 28.11
N PHE A 579 -10.64 1.61 28.19
CA PHE A 579 -11.23 0.28 28.16
C PHE A 579 -10.85 -0.56 29.40
N ASP A 580 -11.71 -1.49 29.78
CA ASP A 580 -11.50 -2.39 30.93
C ASP A 580 -10.77 -3.67 30.53
N ASP A 581 -11.04 -4.19 29.33
CA ASP A 581 -10.31 -5.32 28.74
C ASP A 581 -9.94 -5.01 27.30
N ILE A 582 -8.72 -5.40 26.93
CA ILE A 582 -8.19 -5.30 25.58
C ILE A 582 -7.71 -6.69 25.19
N TYR A 583 -8.34 -7.28 24.18
CA TYR A 583 -7.93 -8.56 23.58
C TYR A 583 -7.26 -8.26 22.24
N VAL A 584 -6.06 -8.78 22.02
CA VAL A 584 -5.28 -8.62 20.79
C VAL A 584 -4.88 -9.98 20.24
N LEU A 585 -5.53 -10.41 19.17
CA LEU A 585 -5.10 -11.57 18.39
C LEU A 585 -4.16 -11.07 17.28
N ASP A 586 -2.85 -11.25 17.45
CA ASP A 586 -1.85 -10.93 16.43
C ASP A 586 -1.86 -12.01 15.35
N LEU A 587 -2.24 -11.65 14.13
CA LEU A 587 -2.28 -12.55 12.98
C LEU A 587 -0.95 -12.56 12.23
N HIS A 588 0.04 -11.78 12.67
CA HIS A 588 1.38 -11.70 12.08
C HIS A 588 1.36 -11.44 10.57
N GLY A 589 2.20 -12.13 9.81
CA GLY A 589 2.33 -11.98 8.36
C GLY A 589 3.11 -10.75 7.94
N ASN A 590 3.99 -10.20 8.80
CA ASN A 590 4.77 -9.02 8.46
C ASN A 590 5.99 -9.38 7.58
N GLY A 591 5.79 -9.31 6.27
CA GLY A 591 6.85 -9.50 5.27
C GLY A 591 7.97 -8.45 5.36
N LYS A 592 7.70 -7.24 5.86
CA LYS A 592 8.73 -6.19 6.07
C LYS A 592 9.66 -6.52 7.24
N LYS A 593 9.11 -7.08 8.33
CA LYS A 593 9.87 -7.62 9.47
C LYS A 593 10.46 -9.01 9.18
N LYS A 594 10.08 -9.63 8.06
CA LYS A 594 10.44 -11.02 7.68
C LYS A 594 10.08 -12.01 8.79
N GLU A 595 8.88 -11.86 9.33
CA GLU A 595 8.36 -12.75 10.36
C GLU A 595 8.38 -14.21 9.90
N LYS A 596 8.64 -15.08 10.87
CA LYS A 596 8.63 -16.54 10.72
C LYS A 596 7.87 -17.09 11.91
N THR A 597 7.29 -18.27 11.73
CA THR A 597 6.67 -18.98 12.87
C THR A 597 7.72 -19.24 13.96
N PRO A 598 7.32 -19.49 15.22
CA PRO A 598 8.25 -19.84 16.29
C PRO A 598 9.17 -21.04 15.97
N GLY A 599 8.69 -21.95 15.11
CA GLY A 599 9.48 -23.09 14.58
C GLY A 599 10.39 -22.75 13.39
N GLY A 600 10.47 -21.49 12.96
CA GLY A 600 11.26 -21.02 11.82
C GLY A 600 10.60 -21.22 10.45
N GLY A 601 9.34 -21.64 10.41
CA GLY A 601 8.55 -21.85 9.19
C GLY A 601 8.08 -20.54 8.55
N LYS A 602 7.48 -20.66 7.36
CA LYS A 602 6.87 -19.53 6.64
C LYS A 602 5.65 -19.05 7.41
N ASP A 603 5.55 -17.74 7.58
CA ASP A 603 4.36 -17.08 8.12
C ASP A 603 3.79 -16.14 7.05
N GLU A 604 2.49 -16.25 6.80
CA GLU A 604 1.81 -15.52 5.72
C GLU A 604 0.76 -14.56 6.25
N ASN A 605 0.63 -13.44 5.57
CA ASN A 605 -0.41 -12.47 5.85
C ASN A 605 -1.78 -12.98 5.37
N ILE A 606 -2.83 -12.66 6.10
CA ILE A 606 -4.20 -13.00 5.71
C ILE A 606 -4.76 -12.11 4.59
N PHE A 607 -4.10 -10.99 4.30
CA PHE A 607 -4.31 -10.14 3.13
C PHE A 607 -3.11 -10.24 2.17
N ASP A 608 -3.25 -9.74 0.95
CA ASP A 608 -2.14 -9.60 -0.01
C ASP A 608 -1.32 -8.32 0.24
N ILE A 609 -0.84 -8.13 1.48
CA ILE A 609 -0.04 -6.97 1.91
C ILE A 609 1.24 -7.42 2.65
N GLN A 610 2.16 -6.48 2.89
CA GLN A 610 3.43 -6.77 3.58
C GLN A 610 3.46 -6.42 5.07
N GLN A 611 2.53 -5.59 5.54
CA GLN A 611 2.39 -5.19 6.94
C GLN A 611 1.62 -6.27 7.70
N GLY A 612 2.12 -6.67 8.87
CA GLY A 612 1.37 -7.61 9.71
C GLY A 612 0.09 -6.99 10.27
N VAL A 613 -0.88 -7.83 10.59
CA VAL A 613 -2.24 -7.44 10.99
C VAL A 613 -2.66 -8.11 12.28
N SER A 614 -3.54 -7.46 13.04
CA SER A 614 -4.08 -7.98 14.30
C SER A 614 -5.55 -7.64 14.43
N ILE A 615 -6.31 -8.53 15.08
CA ILE A 615 -7.67 -8.29 15.51
C ILE A 615 -7.64 -7.77 16.96
N ALA A 616 -8.29 -6.64 17.20
CA ALA A 616 -8.36 -6.00 18.51
C ALA A 616 -9.81 -5.88 18.96
N LEU A 617 -10.14 -6.45 20.12
CA LEU A 617 -11.45 -6.36 20.77
C LEU A 617 -11.28 -5.62 22.11
N LEU A 618 -11.84 -4.42 22.22
CA LEU A 618 -11.69 -3.56 23.38
C LEU A 618 -13.06 -3.35 24.03
N VAL A 619 -13.17 -3.70 25.31
CA VAL A 619 -14.44 -3.71 26.05
C VAL A 619 -14.45 -2.63 27.11
N ARG A 620 -15.50 -1.80 27.12
CA ARG A 620 -15.79 -0.82 28.16
C ARG A 620 -17.11 -1.15 28.83
N ARG A 621 -17.10 -1.50 30.11
CA ARG A 621 -18.29 -1.84 30.89
C ARG A 621 -18.92 -0.59 31.49
N THR A 622 -20.22 -0.67 31.77
CA THR A 622 -20.95 0.39 32.49
C THR A 622 -20.37 0.63 33.88
N LYS A 623 -19.99 -0.44 34.58
CA LYS A 623 -19.21 -0.38 35.82
C LYS A 623 -17.75 -0.65 35.49
N ARG A 624 -16.93 0.39 35.52
CA ARG A 624 -15.50 0.34 35.20
C ARG A 624 -14.72 -0.55 36.17
N ALA A 625 -13.76 -1.28 35.64
CA ALA A 625 -12.74 -1.98 36.41
C ALA A 625 -11.74 -0.97 37.01
N SER A 626 -11.03 -1.37 38.07
CA SER A 626 -10.00 -0.54 38.70
C SER A 626 -8.73 -0.44 37.85
N ARG A 627 -8.47 -1.43 36.99
CA ARG A 627 -7.36 -1.49 36.04
C ARG A 627 -7.80 -2.16 34.75
N CYS A 628 -7.18 -1.77 33.64
CA CYS A 628 -7.34 -2.43 32.36
C CYS A 628 -6.56 -3.76 32.35
N THR A 629 -7.15 -4.81 31.78
CA THR A 629 -6.46 -6.08 31.52
C THR A 629 -6.18 -6.20 30.03
N VAL A 630 -4.92 -6.45 29.67
CA VAL A 630 -4.51 -6.65 28.28
C VAL A 630 -4.21 -8.13 28.07
N ARG A 631 -4.86 -8.73 27.07
CA ARG A 631 -4.69 -10.13 26.68
C ARG A 631 -4.22 -10.22 25.25
N ARG A 632 -3.27 -11.12 25.01
CA ARG A 632 -2.70 -11.36 23.68
C ARG A 632 -2.77 -12.84 23.34
N ALA A 633 -3.03 -13.12 22.08
CA ALA A 633 -2.82 -14.42 21.46
C ALA A 633 -2.10 -14.22 20.12
N ASP A 634 -1.33 -15.20 19.69
CA ASP A 634 -0.57 -15.16 18.43
C ASP A 634 -1.06 -16.29 17.51
N LEU A 635 -1.47 -15.94 16.29
CA LEU A 635 -1.86 -16.91 15.26
C LEU A 635 -0.82 -16.94 14.14
N TRP A 636 0.11 -17.89 14.25
CA TRP A 636 1.20 -18.12 13.29
C TRP A 636 0.80 -19.14 12.21
N GLY A 637 1.42 -19.04 11.02
CA GLY A 637 1.35 -20.08 9.99
C GLY A 637 1.01 -19.57 8.59
N GLY A 638 0.64 -20.50 7.70
CA GLY A 638 0.20 -20.19 6.34
C GLY A 638 -1.23 -19.63 6.31
N ARG A 639 -1.56 -18.90 5.24
CA ARG A 639 -2.85 -18.18 5.11
C ARG A 639 -4.07 -19.09 5.29
N THR A 640 -4.08 -20.25 4.63
CA THR A 640 -5.17 -21.23 4.70
C THR A 640 -5.38 -21.77 6.12
N GLY A 641 -4.29 -22.02 6.86
CA GLY A 641 -4.38 -22.48 8.24
C GLY A 641 -4.98 -21.42 9.17
N LYS A 642 -4.61 -20.15 8.97
CA LYS A 642 -5.19 -19.03 9.72
C LYS A 642 -6.68 -18.87 9.43
N TYR A 643 -7.10 -19.01 8.17
CA TYR A 643 -8.51 -18.97 7.79
C TYR A 643 -9.34 -20.08 8.43
N ALA A 644 -8.86 -21.33 8.40
CA ALA A 644 -9.56 -22.43 9.07
C ALA A 644 -9.70 -22.18 10.57
N TRP A 645 -8.63 -21.75 11.23
CA TRP A 645 -8.67 -21.44 12.66
C TRP A 645 -9.67 -20.32 12.98
N LEU A 646 -9.62 -19.21 12.22
CA LEU A 646 -10.54 -18.08 12.40
C LEU A 646 -11.99 -18.45 12.09
N ALA A 647 -12.26 -19.44 11.24
CA ALA A 647 -13.61 -19.87 10.94
C ALA A 647 -14.28 -20.59 12.14
N ASP A 648 -13.48 -21.29 12.95
CA ASP A 648 -13.97 -22.19 14.00
C ASP A 648 -13.90 -21.62 15.43
N HIS A 649 -13.20 -20.50 15.65
CA HIS A 649 -12.95 -19.93 16.99
C HIS A 649 -13.62 -18.57 17.22
N ASP A 650 -13.68 -18.12 18.47
CA ASP A 650 -14.03 -16.76 18.89
C ASP A 650 -13.23 -16.31 20.12
N VAL A 651 -13.55 -15.15 20.68
CA VAL A 651 -12.86 -14.58 21.85
C VAL A 651 -12.94 -15.43 23.11
N LEU A 652 -13.89 -16.35 23.25
CA LEU A 652 -14.07 -17.20 24.43
C LEU A 652 -13.16 -18.43 24.44
N ASP A 653 -12.86 -19.00 23.27
CA ASP A 653 -12.04 -20.21 23.10
C ASP A 653 -10.62 -19.93 22.58
N THR A 654 -10.33 -18.68 22.24
CA THR A 654 -8.95 -18.23 21.98
C THR A 654 -8.08 -18.38 23.23
N ASP A 655 -6.89 -18.99 23.06
CA ASP A 655 -5.92 -19.18 24.15
C ASP A 655 -5.18 -17.88 24.47
N TRP A 656 -5.74 -17.10 25.38
CA TRP A 656 -5.25 -15.79 25.76
C TRP A 656 -4.14 -15.86 26.81
N GLU A 657 -3.04 -15.15 26.56
CA GLU A 657 -2.03 -14.82 27.57
C GLU A 657 -2.25 -13.40 28.11
N ASP A 658 -2.25 -13.23 29.44
CA ASP A 658 -2.24 -11.90 30.07
C ASP A 658 -0.88 -11.22 29.82
N VAL A 659 -0.93 -9.98 29.34
CA VAL A 659 0.22 -9.09 29.20
C VAL A 659 0.15 -8.06 30.32
N THR A 660 1.28 -7.84 30.99
CA THR A 660 1.46 -6.73 31.94
C THR A 660 2.27 -5.64 31.25
N PRO A 661 1.67 -4.58 30.69
CA PRO A 661 2.43 -3.48 30.13
C PRO A 661 3.17 -2.74 31.24
N SER A 662 4.43 -3.12 31.51
CA SER A 662 5.24 -2.59 32.60
C SER A 662 6.12 -1.43 32.11
N ALA A 663 5.86 -0.21 32.63
CA ALA A 663 6.54 1.04 32.28
C ALA A 663 6.47 1.44 30.79
N ALA A 664 6.62 2.74 30.50
CA ALA A 664 6.64 3.23 29.12
C ALA A 664 7.71 2.46 28.31
N PRO A 665 7.37 1.89 27.14
CA PRO A 665 6.29 2.34 26.25
C PRO A 665 4.98 1.52 26.29
N TRP A 666 4.66 0.79 27.37
CA TRP A 666 3.36 0.11 27.54
C TRP A 666 3.02 -0.92 26.47
N LEU A 667 3.96 -1.80 26.15
CA LEU A 667 3.85 -2.70 24.99
C LEU A 667 2.72 -3.72 25.18
N PHE A 668 1.96 -3.99 24.12
CA PHE A 668 0.95 -5.05 24.09
C PHE A 668 1.56 -6.37 23.61
N VAL A 669 2.82 -6.60 23.98
CA VAL A 669 3.58 -7.80 23.66
C VAL A 669 4.27 -8.26 24.94
N LYS A 670 4.44 -9.56 25.09
CA LYS A 670 5.09 -10.14 26.27
C LYS A 670 6.52 -9.61 26.39
N GLN A 671 6.89 -9.23 27.60
CA GLN A 671 8.26 -8.90 27.97
C GLN A 671 8.71 -9.83 29.08
N ASP A 672 9.97 -10.26 29.05
CA ASP A 672 10.56 -10.93 30.21
C ASP A 672 10.84 -9.86 31.28
N GLU A 673 9.92 -9.72 32.24
CA GLU A 673 10.02 -8.71 33.31
C GLU A 673 11.29 -8.85 34.14
N ARG A 674 11.77 -10.08 34.36
CA ARG A 674 13.00 -10.33 35.13
C ARG A 674 14.20 -9.81 34.37
N LEU A 675 14.31 -10.16 33.08
CA LEU A 675 15.37 -9.64 32.22
C LEU A 675 15.24 -8.13 32.02
N ALA A 676 14.03 -7.57 32.00
CA ALA A 676 13.83 -6.13 31.88
C ALA A 676 14.36 -5.38 33.11
N VAL A 677 14.08 -5.88 34.32
CA VAL A 677 14.62 -5.32 35.57
C VAL A 677 16.15 -5.41 35.58
N GLU A 678 16.71 -6.58 35.23
CA GLU A 678 18.16 -6.78 35.12
C GLU A 678 18.80 -5.82 34.10
N TYR A 679 18.25 -5.76 32.88
CA TYR A 679 18.75 -4.91 31.81
C TYR A 679 18.69 -3.42 32.16
N ASN A 680 17.62 -2.98 32.85
CA ASN A 680 17.46 -1.58 33.23
C ASN A 680 18.40 -1.12 34.36
N GLN A 681 19.04 -2.04 35.10
CA GLN A 681 20.11 -1.70 36.04
C GLN A 681 21.41 -1.29 35.34
N ALA A 682 21.59 -1.67 34.06
CA ALA A 682 22.73 -1.29 33.25
C ALA A 682 22.59 0.13 32.67
N TRP A 683 23.73 0.72 32.26
CA TRP A 683 23.82 2.12 31.82
C TRP A 683 23.60 2.25 30.32
N SER A 684 22.58 3.00 29.90
CA SER A 684 22.37 3.30 28.47
C SER A 684 23.60 3.96 27.85
N VAL A 685 24.04 3.49 26.67
CA VAL A 685 25.13 4.13 25.92
C VAL A 685 24.85 5.61 25.63
N ALA A 686 23.57 5.97 25.47
CA ALA A 686 23.17 7.37 25.30
C ALA A 686 23.48 8.22 26.54
N ASP A 687 23.28 7.66 27.74
CA ASP A 687 23.58 8.35 28.99
C ASP A 687 25.09 8.37 29.29
N ILE A 688 25.82 7.33 28.85
CA ILE A 688 27.28 7.28 28.97
C ILE A 688 27.92 8.40 28.14
N PHE A 689 27.48 8.61 26.90
CA PHE A 689 28.05 9.63 25.98
C PHE A 689 27.29 10.96 25.97
N LYS A 690 26.61 11.27 27.09
CA LYS A 690 25.77 12.45 27.26
C LYS A 690 26.48 13.82 27.34
N PRO A 691 27.78 13.96 27.69
CA PRO A 691 28.42 15.28 27.73
C PRO A 691 28.31 16.09 26.43
N ASN A 692 28.24 15.42 25.28
CA ASN A 692 27.98 16.07 23.98
C ASN A 692 26.48 16.30 23.66
N GLY A 693 25.58 16.13 24.63
CA GLY A 693 24.13 16.12 24.46
C GLY A 693 23.58 14.77 23.96
N GLU A 694 22.32 14.76 23.56
CA GLU A 694 21.66 13.55 23.02
C GLU A 694 22.46 12.94 21.85
N PRO A 695 22.49 11.62 21.65
CA PRO A 695 23.17 11.03 20.48
C PRO A 695 22.67 11.63 19.15
N ALA A 696 23.59 11.90 18.21
CA ALA A 696 23.24 12.34 16.85
C ALA A 696 23.64 11.30 15.80
N PRO A 697 22.89 11.25 14.68
CA PRO A 697 23.32 10.47 13.52
C PRO A 697 24.58 11.04 12.88
N GLY A 698 25.25 10.20 12.09
CA GLY A 698 26.28 10.61 11.12
C GLY A 698 25.75 11.57 10.05
N PHE A 699 26.65 12.03 9.18
CA PHE A 699 26.30 12.97 8.12
C PHE A 699 25.40 12.31 7.07
N ALA A 700 24.56 13.08 6.38
CA ALA A 700 23.73 12.58 5.28
C ALA A 700 23.94 13.41 4.02
N THR A 701 24.09 12.73 2.88
CA THR A 701 24.33 13.33 1.57
C THR A 701 23.01 13.65 0.83
N GLN A 702 22.00 12.78 0.94
CA GLN A 702 20.77 12.75 0.11
C GLN A 702 21.00 12.51 -1.40
N HIS A 703 22.25 12.41 -1.87
CA HIS A 703 22.62 12.25 -3.29
C HIS A 703 24.02 11.64 -3.40
N ASP A 704 24.17 10.38 -2.99
CA ASP A 704 25.47 9.71 -2.90
C ASP A 704 26.27 9.72 -4.22
N GLU A 705 25.59 9.69 -5.37
CA GLU A 705 26.24 9.71 -6.68
C GLU A 705 27.09 10.98 -6.89
N PHE A 706 26.68 12.12 -6.32
CA PHE A 706 27.51 13.33 -6.29
C PHE A 706 28.56 13.28 -5.18
N ALA A 707 28.11 12.97 -3.96
CA ALA A 707 28.86 13.27 -2.74
C ALA A 707 29.88 12.20 -2.35
N ILE A 708 29.70 10.95 -2.79
CA ILE A 708 30.53 9.81 -2.39
C ILE A 708 31.34 9.31 -3.59
N SER A 709 32.63 9.08 -3.37
CA SER A 709 33.58 8.68 -4.41
C SER A 709 34.53 7.59 -3.93
N PHE A 710 35.09 6.80 -4.85
CA PHE A 710 36.07 5.77 -4.50
C PHE A 710 37.47 6.34 -4.28
N THR A 711 37.79 7.46 -4.94
CA THR A 711 39.09 8.12 -4.80
C THR A 711 38.92 9.60 -4.47
N CYS A 712 39.96 10.19 -3.88
CA CYS A 712 40.02 11.62 -3.59
C CYS A 712 39.88 12.46 -4.88
N ASP A 713 40.56 12.05 -5.95
CA ASP A 713 40.47 12.71 -7.25
C ASP A 713 39.06 12.68 -7.83
N GLU A 714 38.36 11.55 -7.71
CA GLU A 714 36.97 11.43 -8.17
C GLU A 714 36.06 12.39 -7.40
N ALA A 715 36.23 12.52 -6.08
CA ALA A 715 35.45 13.47 -5.28
C ALA A 715 35.63 14.92 -5.74
N ARG A 716 36.88 15.32 -6.03
CA ARG A 716 37.21 16.66 -6.54
C ARG A 716 36.64 16.87 -7.95
N ARG A 717 36.84 15.91 -8.86
CA ARG A 717 36.32 15.97 -10.23
C ARG A 717 34.81 16.03 -10.29
N LYS A 718 34.08 15.33 -9.41
CA LYS A 718 32.61 15.44 -9.38
C LYS A 718 32.15 16.86 -9.06
N VAL A 719 32.84 17.56 -8.16
CA VAL A 719 32.58 18.98 -7.88
C VAL A 719 32.87 19.84 -9.11
N GLU A 720 34.01 19.64 -9.77
CA GLU A 720 34.36 20.35 -11.01
C GLU A 720 33.31 20.12 -12.11
N GLN A 721 32.90 18.86 -12.32
CA GLN A 721 31.85 18.49 -13.26
C GLN A 721 30.51 19.16 -12.93
N LEU A 722 30.12 19.22 -11.65
CA LEU A 722 28.93 19.98 -11.25
C LEU A 722 29.05 21.46 -11.62
N LEU A 723 30.22 22.06 -11.43
CA LEU A 723 30.46 23.47 -11.78
C LEU A 723 30.43 23.72 -13.30
N GLU A 724 30.76 22.72 -14.10
CA GLU A 724 30.72 22.74 -15.57
C GLU A 724 29.31 22.55 -16.15
N THR A 725 28.35 22.00 -15.40
CA THR A 725 26.97 21.84 -15.88
C THR A 725 26.31 23.19 -16.24
N ARG A 726 25.51 23.17 -17.30
CA ARG A 726 24.83 24.36 -17.85
C ARG A 726 23.49 24.62 -17.18
N SER A 727 22.88 23.59 -16.60
CA SER A 727 21.55 23.67 -15.98
C SER A 727 21.39 22.68 -14.83
N GLU A 728 20.42 22.94 -13.95
CA GLU A 728 20.04 21.99 -12.89
C GLU A 728 19.60 20.63 -13.46
N ALA A 729 18.89 20.63 -14.60
CA ALA A 729 18.38 19.40 -15.22
C ALA A 729 19.53 18.46 -15.62
N GLU A 730 20.58 19.01 -16.23
CA GLU A 730 21.80 18.28 -16.59
C GLU A 730 22.51 17.73 -15.34
N ALA A 731 22.66 18.56 -14.30
CA ALA A 731 23.27 18.13 -13.04
C ALA A 731 22.48 17.01 -12.34
N ARG A 732 21.15 17.04 -12.44
CA ARG A 732 20.27 15.98 -11.92
C ARG A 732 20.40 14.69 -12.69
N GLU A 733 20.52 14.76 -14.01
CA GLU A 733 20.74 13.59 -14.86
C GLU A 733 22.08 12.91 -14.53
N LEU A 734 23.14 13.70 -14.32
CA LEU A 734 24.47 13.19 -13.98
C LEU A 734 24.54 12.61 -12.57
N PHE A 735 23.97 13.31 -11.58
CA PHE A 735 24.26 13.03 -10.17
C PHE A 735 23.07 12.63 -9.32
N SER A 736 21.88 12.50 -9.90
CA SER A 736 20.65 12.11 -9.18
C SER A 736 20.42 12.97 -7.91
N LEU A 737 20.55 14.29 -8.05
CA LEU A 737 20.52 15.24 -6.93
C LEU A 737 19.17 15.23 -6.18
N CYS A 738 19.18 15.57 -4.89
CA CYS A 738 17.95 15.65 -4.08
C CYS A 738 17.09 16.89 -4.41
N ALA A 739 15.93 17.05 -3.74
CA ALA A 739 14.99 18.13 -4.04
C ALA A 739 15.56 19.52 -3.69
N GLN A 740 15.19 20.56 -4.46
CA GLN A 740 15.67 21.94 -4.23
C GLN A 740 15.34 22.50 -2.84
N SER A 741 14.29 21.98 -2.20
CA SER A 741 13.92 22.34 -0.82
C SER A 741 14.91 21.82 0.22
N GLN A 742 15.70 20.80 -0.10
CA GLN A 742 16.71 20.20 0.78
C GLN A 742 18.12 20.73 0.48
N TRP A 743 18.43 20.97 -0.78
CA TRP A 743 19.74 21.40 -1.28
C TRP A 743 19.58 22.32 -2.48
N SER A 744 20.40 23.36 -2.61
CA SER A 744 20.24 24.36 -3.69
C SER A 744 21.38 24.28 -4.70
N TYR A 745 21.02 24.09 -5.98
CA TYR A 745 21.96 24.03 -7.09
C TYR A 745 22.69 25.37 -7.30
N ASP A 746 21.94 26.47 -7.36
CA ASP A 746 22.50 27.81 -7.55
C ASP A 746 23.47 28.18 -6.40
N ARG A 747 23.09 27.86 -5.17
CA ARG A 747 23.96 28.08 -4.00
C ARG A 747 25.23 27.26 -4.11
N ALA A 748 25.14 25.99 -4.53
CA ALA A 748 26.31 25.14 -4.69
C ALA A 748 27.26 25.70 -5.76
N ARG A 749 26.75 26.11 -6.93
CA ARG A 749 27.56 26.72 -7.98
C ARG A 749 28.22 28.03 -7.57
N ALA A 750 27.55 28.83 -6.73
CA ALA A 750 28.13 30.08 -6.22
C ALA A 750 29.21 29.86 -5.15
N GLN A 751 29.10 28.80 -4.34
CA GLN A 751 29.94 28.64 -3.14
C GLN A 751 31.07 27.64 -3.30
N LEU A 752 30.88 26.55 -4.06
CA LEU A 752 31.90 25.53 -4.25
C LEU A 752 33.19 26.03 -4.92
N PRO A 753 33.19 27.04 -5.82
CA PRO A 753 34.44 27.61 -6.35
C PRO A 753 35.31 28.30 -5.29
N LEU A 754 34.74 28.61 -4.11
CA LEU A 754 35.44 29.25 -3.00
C LEU A 754 36.02 28.23 -2.00
N VAL A 755 35.76 26.94 -2.21
CA VAL A 755 36.21 25.86 -1.33
C VAL A 755 37.56 25.37 -1.81
N ASP A 756 38.54 25.32 -0.90
CA ASP A 756 39.78 24.59 -1.15
C ASP A 756 39.47 23.07 -1.15
N LEU A 757 39.38 22.50 -2.35
CA LEU A 757 39.03 21.10 -2.53
C LEU A 757 40.12 20.14 -2.03
N ASP A 758 41.37 20.57 -1.94
CA ASP A 758 42.46 19.74 -1.43
C ASP A 758 42.38 19.60 0.09
N GLU A 759 41.95 20.66 0.78
CA GLU A 759 41.69 20.58 2.22
C GLU A 759 40.33 19.96 2.56
N ALA A 760 39.32 20.18 1.72
CA ALA A 760 37.96 19.72 2.00
C ALA A 760 37.71 18.26 1.61
N ALA A 761 38.50 17.68 0.70
CA ALA A 761 38.38 16.27 0.33
C ALA A 761 38.93 15.38 1.45
N ILE A 762 38.05 14.58 2.06
CA ILE A 762 38.35 13.75 3.22
C ILE A 762 37.91 12.31 3.02
N GLU A 763 38.55 11.41 3.76
CA GLU A 763 38.05 10.05 3.93
C GLU A 763 36.80 10.03 4.82
N VAL A 764 35.81 9.23 4.42
CA VAL A 764 34.58 8.99 5.17
C VAL A 764 34.30 7.51 5.25
N LEU A 765 33.79 7.05 6.39
CA LEU A 765 33.31 5.69 6.54
C LEU A 765 31.89 5.61 5.96
N TYR A 766 31.78 5.04 4.76
CA TYR A 766 30.51 4.93 4.05
C TYR A 766 29.71 3.71 4.53
N ARG A 767 30.33 2.53 4.51
CA ARG A 767 29.77 1.26 5.02
C ARG A 767 30.81 0.58 5.92
N PRO A 768 30.44 -0.45 6.73
CA PRO A 768 31.40 -1.16 7.56
C PRO A 768 32.53 -1.70 6.67
N PHE A 769 33.78 -1.38 7.03
CA PHE A 769 34.99 -1.70 6.25
C PHE A 769 35.09 -1.06 4.85
N ASP A 770 34.23 -0.13 4.48
CA ASP A 770 34.26 0.55 3.18
C ASP A 770 34.46 2.06 3.37
N THR A 771 35.73 2.44 3.38
CA THR A 771 36.16 3.84 3.37
C THR A 771 36.06 4.40 1.95
N ARG A 772 35.50 5.59 1.84
CA ARG A 772 35.28 6.34 0.60
C ARG A 772 35.80 7.77 0.77
N PHE A 773 35.70 8.57 -0.28
CA PHE A 773 36.04 9.99 -0.25
C PHE A 773 34.80 10.85 -0.47
N SER A 774 34.78 12.02 0.17
CA SER A 774 33.78 13.07 -0.02
C SER A 774 34.43 14.43 0.18
N VAL A 775 33.81 15.48 -0.37
CA VAL A 775 34.15 16.87 -0.03
C VAL A 775 33.33 17.31 1.19
N TYR A 776 33.97 17.72 2.28
CA TYR A 776 33.32 18.12 3.54
C TYR A 776 32.77 19.55 3.47
N ASP A 777 31.84 19.80 2.56
CA ASP A 777 31.14 21.07 2.44
C ASP A 777 29.61 20.92 2.56
N ARG A 778 28.90 21.95 3.04
CA ARG A 778 27.43 21.95 3.15
C ARG A 778 26.71 21.87 1.80
N ASN A 779 27.41 22.19 0.72
CA ASN A 779 26.90 22.09 -0.64
C ASN A 779 27.24 20.75 -1.30
N VAL A 780 27.91 19.83 -0.59
CA VAL A 780 28.09 18.43 -1.00
C VAL A 780 27.38 17.50 -0.02
N LEU A 781 27.63 17.68 1.27
CA LEU A 781 26.99 16.98 2.38
C LEU A 781 25.80 17.78 2.93
N VAL A 782 24.59 17.42 2.50
CA VAL A 782 23.33 18.15 2.83
C VAL A 782 23.12 18.32 4.34
N HIS A 783 23.43 17.29 5.13
CA HIS A 783 23.38 17.35 6.58
C HIS A 783 24.71 16.90 7.20
N ARG A 784 25.64 17.84 7.42
CA ARG A 784 26.97 17.53 8.00
C ARG A 784 26.95 17.02 9.45
N ARG A 785 25.93 17.38 10.24
CA ARG A 785 25.83 17.01 11.68
C ARG A 785 27.09 17.38 12.48
N GLU A 786 27.51 18.63 12.38
CA GLU A 786 28.78 19.16 12.94
C GLU A 786 29.03 18.76 14.40
N ARG A 787 27.99 18.72 15.25
CA ARG A 787 28.11 18.33 16.67
C ARG A 787 28.78 16.97 16.90
N VAL A 788 28.69 16.04 15.95
CA VAL A 788 29.35 14.72 16.04
C VAL A 788 30.43 14.58 14.98
N THR A 789 30.14 14.99 13.75
CA THR A 789 31.04 14.76 12.62
C THR A 789 32.32 15.58 12.69
N ALA A 790 32.25 16.83 13.18
CA ALA A 790 33.42 17.70 13.23
C ALA A 790 34.51 17.18 14.19
N HIS A 791 34.12 16.48 15.27
CA HIS A 791 35.07 15.86 16.19
C HIS A 791 35.86 14.70 15.56
N LEU A 792 35.39 14.15 14.43
CA LEU A 792 36.05 13.09 13.68
C LEU A 792 36.91 13.61 12.53
N LEU A 793 37.00 14.94 12.34
CA LEU A 793 38.02 15.55 11.47
C LEU A 793 39.41 15.56 12.11
N ARG A 794 39.51 15.07 13.35
CA ARG A 794 40.73 14.95 14.15
C ARG A 794 40.87 13.52 14.66
N ASP A 795 42.04 13.18 15.16
CA ASP A 795 42.34 11.88 15.78
C ASP A 795 41.36 11.56 16.92
N ASN A 796 40.39 10.72 16.61
CA ASN A 796 39.32 10.37 17.52
C ASN A 796 38.88 8.93 17.31
N LEU A 797 38.06 8.45 18.23
CA LEU A 797 37.40 7.16 18.15
C LEU A 797 35.92 7.39 18.41
N ALA A 798 35.05 6.81 17.61
CA ALA A 798 33.61 6.92 17.78
C ALA A 798 32.94 5.56 17.79
N LEU A 799 31.94 5.41 18.65
CA LEU A 799 31.04 4.27 18.65
C LEU A 799 29.88 4.59 17.70
N CYS A 800 29.65 3.73 16.73
CA CYS A 800 28.54 3.81 15.79
C CYS A 800 27.49 2.76 16.17
N ILE A 801 26.27 3.21 16.45
CA ILE A 801 25.20 2.34 16.96
C ILE A 801 23.82 2.83 16.50
N PRO A 802 22.85 1.97 16.15
CA PRO A 802 21.50 2.42 15.85
C PRO A 802 20.75 2.71 17.15
N LYS A 803 19.77 3.62 17.08
CA LYS A 803 18.81 3.82 18.18
C LYS A 803 17.79 2.67 18.26
N ASN A 804 17.39 2.12 17.12
CA ASN A 804 16.46 1.00 16.98
C ASN A 804 16.97 0.11 15.84
N GLN A 805 17.20 -1.17 16.13
CA GLN A 805 17.75 -2.11 15.17
C GLN A 805 16.69 -2.82 14.30
N GLU A 806 15.42 -2.88 14.70
CA GLU A 806 14.35 -3.54 13.91
C GLU A 806 14.28 -2.99 12.47
N SER A 807 14.54 -1.70 12.32
CA SER A 807 14.54 -1.04 11.01
C SER A 807 15.59 -1.58 10.04
N SER A 808 16.72 -2.11 10.52
CA SER A 808 17.82 -2.66 9.70
C SER A 808 17.45 -3.94 8.95
N GLY A 809 16.39 -4.62 9.38
CA GLY A 809 15.96 -5.92 8.83
C GLY A 809 16.87 -7.10 9.21
N SER A 810 17.78 -6.91 10.17
CA SER A 810 18.56 -8.00 10.77
C SER A 810 17.75 -8.72 11.86
N ALA A 811 17.87 -10.04 11.92
CA ALA A 811 17.14 -10.88 12.89
C ALA A 811 17.68 -10.74 14.32
N HIS A 812 18.94 -10.31 14.45
CA HIS A 812 19.68 -10.20 15.70
C HIS A 812 20.36 -8.83 15.80
N PHE A 813 20.80 -8.46 16.99
CA PHE A 813 21.55 -7.23 17.19
C PHE A 813 22.97 -7.36 16.60
N ASP A 814 23.28 -6.51 15.62
CA ASP A 814 24.52 -6.50 14.83
C ASP A 814 24.95 -5.08 14.40
N GLY A 815 24.19 -4.05 14.80
CA GLY A 815 24.47 -2.66 14.46
C GLY A 815 25.48 -2.04 15.40
N VAL A 816 26.73 -2.52 15.40
CA VAL A 816 27.80 -1.90 16.20
C VAL A 816 29.06 -1.86 15.39
N PHE A 817 29.67 -0.68 15.28
CA PHE A 817 30.96 -0.52 14.63
C PHE A 817 31.74 0.63 15.26
N CYS A 818 33.06 0.62 15.14
CA CYS A 818 33.90 1.74 15.55
C CYS A 818 34.34 2.54 14.33
N ALA A 819 34.59 3.83 14.52
CA ALA A 819 35.08 4.72 13.47
C ALA A 819 36.13 5.68 14.02
N ASP A 820 37.08 6.07 13.19
CA ASP A 820 38.09 7.09 13.46
C ASP A 820 38.10 8.21 12.40
N ARG A 821 37.02 8.28 11.62
CA ARG A 821 36.77 9.27 10.55
C ARG A 821 35.27 9.57 10.45
N PRO A 822 34.84 10.65 9.78
CA PRO A 822 33.43 10.98 9.60
C PRO A 822 32.60 9.82 9.04
N VAL A 823 31.38 9.66 9.55
CA VAL A 823 30.53 8.49 9.29
C VAL A 823 29.25 8.90 8.58
N GLU A 824 28.91 8.20 7.49
CA GLU A 824 27.65 8.41 6.78
C GLU A 824 26.47 7.78 7.55
N LEU A 825 25.31 8.44 7.53
CA LEU A 825 24.10 8.05 8.24
C LEU A 825 23.73 6.58 7.99
N ASN A 826 23.84 6.10 6.76
CA ASN A 826 23.49 4.74 6.36
C ASN A 826 24.67 3.77 6.41
N LEU A 827 25.67 4.01 7.27
CA LEU A 827 26.63 2.98 7.70
C LEU A 827 25.89 1.67 8.03
N PHE A 828 24.70 1.77 8.63
CA PHE A 828 23.75 0.66 8.75
C PHE A 828 22.62 0.81 7.74
N ARG A 829 22.09 -0.31 7.25
CA ARG A 829 21.16 -0.36 6.11
C ARG A 829 19.94 0.56 6.26
N ARG A 830 19.41 0.66 7.48
CA ARG A 830 18.26 1.48 7.89
C ARG A 830 18.35 1.76 9.39
N GLY A 831 17.68 2.81 9.84
CA GLY A 831 17.67 3.24 11.26
C GLY A 831 18.73 4.26 11.63
N GLY A 832 19.73 4.46 10.76
CA GLY A 832 20.81 5.42 10.93
C GLY A 832 21.87 4.97 11.94
N ALA A 833 23.14 5.29 11.67
CA ALA A 833 24.22 5.16 12.64
C ALA A 833 24.32 6.43 13.48
N PHE A 834 24.04 6.31 14.78
CA PHE A 834 24.33 7.35 15.76
C PHE A 834 25.80 7.27 16.13
N VAL A 835 26.46 8.43 16.08
CA VAL A 835 27.91 8.57 16.22
C VAL A 835 28.19 9.18 17.58
N LEU A 836 28.97 8.45 18.38
CA LEU A 836 29.32 8.79 19.76
C LEU A 836 30.84 8.94 19.84
N PRO A 837 31.40 10.14 19.55
CA PRO A 837 32.84 10.37 19.64
C PRO A 837 33.31 10.26 21.09
N LEU A 838 34.48 9.66 21.29
CA LEU A 838 35.14 9.50 22.59
C LEU A 838 35.71 10.82 23.09
N TRP A 839 36.26 11.63 22.19
CA TRP A 839 36.85 12.92 22.51
C TRP A 839 36.01 14.08 21.96
N LEU A 840 35.83 15.12 22.79
CA LEU A 840 35.24 16.39 22.41
C LEU A 840 36.33 17.45 22.34
N TYR A 841 36.41 18.11 21.20
CA TYR A 841 37.33 19.21 20.92
C TYR A 841 36.62 20.54 21.08
N GLN A 842 37.36 21.59 21.44
CA GLN A 842 36.82 22.95 21.47
C GLN A 842 36.39 23.40 20.07
N ALA A 843 35.38 24.26 19.97
CA ALA A 843 34.79 24.67 18.70
C ALA A 843 35.82 25.30 17.74
N GLU A 844 36.76 26.07 18.29
CA GLU A 844 37.85 26.76 17.59
C GLU A 844 38.87 25.77 16.98
N ASP A 845 38.99 24.59 17.59
CA ASP A 845 39.97 23.56 17.21
C ASP A 845 39.42 22.56 16.18
N LEU A 846 38.10 22.52 15.93
CA LEU A 846 37.47 21.48 15.10
C LEU A 846 37.97 21.44 13.66
N ARG A 847 38.47 22.57 13.15
CA ARG A 847 38.90 22.74 11.74
C ARG A 847 40.34 23.18 11.59
N ASN A 848 41.05 23.41 12.69
CA ASN A 848 42.46 23.80 12.67
C ASN A 848 43.35 22.54 12.70
N LYS A 849 44.46 22.47 11.97
CA LYS A 849 45.38 21.33 12.01
C LYS A 849 46.40 21.39 13.18
N GLY A 850 46.44 22.50 13.93
CA GLY A 850 47.34 22.72 15.09
C GLY A 850 47.00 21.89 16.33
N ALA A 851 47.77 22.07 17.43
CA ALA A 851 47.49 21.40 18.71
C ALA A 851 46.08 21.79 19.22
N ALA A 852 45.36 20.83 19.81
CA ALA A 852 43.98 21.02 20.24
C ALA A 852 43.73 20.42 21.60
N GLU A 853 42.95 21.12 22.41
CA GLU A 853 42.50 20.61 23.70
C GLU A 853 41.27 19.71 23.52
N ARG A 854 41.21 18.62 24.31
CA ARG A 854 40.10 17.67 24.26
C ARG A 854 39.69 17.16 25.63
N THR A 855 38.40 16.85 25.78
CA THR A 855 37.83 16.22 26.97
C THR A 855 37.11 14.92 26.59
N ALA A 856 37.06 13.95 27.51
CA ALA A 856 36.39 12.68 27.25
C ALA A 856 34.86 12.88 27.26
N ASN A 857 34.18 12.38 26.24
CA ASN A 857 32.72 12.34 26.13
C ASN A 857 32.13 11.19 26.97
N LEU A 858 32.49 11.11 28.25
CA LEU A 858 32.05 10.08 29.16
C LEU A 858 31.42 10.71 30.39
N SER A 859 30.21 10.29 30.72
CA SER A 859 29.44 10.80 31.86
C SER A 859 30.21 10.62 33.17
N PRO A 860 30.38 11.69 33.97
CA PRO A 860 31.02 11.60 35.28
C PRO A 860 30.34 10.60 36.23
N ALA A 861 29.01 10.46 36.12
CA ALA A 861 28.24 9.51 36.93
C ALA A 861 28.58 8.06 36.58
N TYR A 862 28.69 7.76 35.28
CA TYR A 862 29.11 6.44 34.82
C TYR A 862 30.56 6.13 35.23
N LEU A 863 31.47 7.10 35.08
CA LEU A 863 32.87 6.95 35.50
C LEU A 863 32.98 6.72 37.02
N THR A 864 32.13 7.35 37.82
CA THR A 864 32.07 7.14 39.26
C THR A 864 31.60 5.73 39.60
N ALA A 865 30.53 5.25 38.95
CA ALA A 865 30.05 3.88 39.13
C ALA A 865 31.10 2.84 38.72
N LEU A 866 31.78 3.07 37.59
CA LEU A 866 32.85 2.20 37.11
C LEU A 866 34.03 2.18 38.07
N LYS A 867 34.46 3.34 38.58
CA LYS A 867 35.52 3.45 39.59
C LYS A 867 35.16 2.75 40.89
N GLY A 868 33.89 2.79 41.30
CA GLY A 868 33.38 2.03 42.44
C GLY A 868 33.58 0.52 42.28
N ALA A 869 33.44 0.00 41.06
CA ALA A 869 33.61 -1.44 40.78
C ALA A 869 35.07 -1.87 40.57
N VAL A 870 35.92 -1.02 39.98
CA VAL A 870 37.33 -1.35 39.68
C VAL A 870 38.33 -0.84 40.72
N GLY A 871 37.88 -0.12 41.75
CA GLY A 871 38.70 0.35 42.85
C GLY A 871 39.71 1.45 42.47
N SER A 872 40.97 1.27 42.88
CA SER A 872 42.05 2.25 42.67
C SER A 872 42.65 2.23 41.24
N MET A 873 42.13 1.38 40.36
CA MET A 873 42.59 1.30 38.97
C MET A 873 42.39 2.64 38.25
N ARG A 874 43.44 3.12 37.56
CA ARG A 874 43.35 4.28 36.69
C ARG A 874 42.53 3.94 35.44
N LEU A 875 41.41 4.63 35.26
CA LEU A 875 40.54 4.50 34.10
C LEU A 875 41.04 5.42 32.96
N LYS A 876 41.49 4.83 31.85
CA LYS A 876 41.73 5.59 30.61
C LYS A 876 40.44 5.60 29.77
N PRO A 877 40.05 6.72 29.14
CA PRO A 877 38.86 6.78 28.30
C PRO A 877 38.82 5.72 27.20
N GLU A 878 39.97 5.40 26.62
CA GLU A 878 40.10 4.34 25.59
C GLU A 878 39.80 2.95 26.15
N ASP A 879 40.20 2.64 27.39
CA ASP A 879 39.88 1.35 28.04
C ASP A 879 38.38 1.23 28.32
N VAL A 880 37.74 2.35 28.71
CA VAL A 880 36.29 2.40 28.92
C VAL A 880 35.56 2.19 27.58
N PHE A 881 36.01 2.85 26.52
CA PHE A 881 35.47 2.67 25.18
C PHE A 881 35.63 1.20 24.70
N ALA A 882 36.81 0.63 24.87
CA ALA A 882 37.10 -0.75 24.49
C ALA A 882 36.23 -1.76 25.24
N TYR A 883 36.04 -1.57 26.55
CA TYR A 883 35.12 -2.39 27.34
C TYR A 883 33.69 -2.33 26.80
N ILE A 884 33.17 -1.12 26.52
CA ILE A 884 31.83 -0.94 25.93
C ILE A 884 31.73 -1.66 24.59
N TYR A 885 32.74 -1.51 23.72
CA TYR A 885 32.76 -2.15 22.41
C TYR A 885 32.77 -3.67 22.50
N ALA A 886 33.58 -4.25 23.40
CA ALA A 886 33.64 -5.68 23.62
C ALA A 886 32.30 -6.26 24.11
N VAL A 887 31.68 -5.65 25.14
CA VAL A 887 30.35 -6.09 25.63
C VAL A 887 29.32 -6.10 24.50
N LEU A 888 29.33 -5.07 23.67
CA LEU A 888 28.42 -4.96 22.54
C LEU A 888 28.71 -5.96 21.42
N TYR A 889 29.86 -6.62 21.40
CA TYR A 889 30.21 -7.69 20.47
C TYR A 889 30.01 -9.10 21.03
N ALA A 890 29.77 -9.24 22.34
CA ALA A 890 29.57 -10.50 23.03
C ALA A 890 28.29 -11.24 22.55
N PRO A 891 28.38 -12.42 21.91
CA PRO A 891 27.22 -13.18 21.45
C PRO A 891 26.20 -13.49 22.56
N GLY A 892 26.67 -13.84 23.76
CA GLY A 892 25.85 -14.16 24.91
C GLY A 892 25.03 -12.97 25.42
N TYR A 893 25.64 -11.77 25.45
CA TYR A 893 24.93 -10.52 25.78
C TYR A 893 23.85 -10.21 24.74
N ARG A 894 24.20 -10.28 23.45
CA ARG A 894 23.28 -10.02 22.33
C ARG A 894 22.09 -10.98 22.34
N ALA A 895 22.33 -12.26 22.64
CA ALA A 895 21.30 -13.28 22.70
C ALA A 895 20.37 -13.08 23.93
N ARG A 896 20.93 -12.78 25.11
CA ARG A 896 20.16 -12.59 26.35
C ARG A 896 19.24 -11.37 26.28
N TYR A 897 19.71 -10.28 25.69
CA TYR A 897 18.97 -9.01 25.66
C TYR A 897 18.40 -8.65 24.28
N ALA A 898 18.24 -9.64 23.39
CA ALA A 898 17.84 -9.43 22.00
C ALA A 898 16.58 -8.56 21.86
N ASP A 899 15.58 -8.76 22.71
CA ASP A 899 14.31 -8.03 22.64
C ASP A 899 14.44 -6.55 23.06
N PHE A 900 15.38 -6.24 23.95
CA PHE A 900 15.63 -4.87 24.40
C PHE A 900 16.54 -4.12 23.42
N LEU A 901 17.59 -4.79 22.93
CA LEU A 901 18.55 -4.27 21.97
C LEU A 901 17.92 -3.88 20.63
N LYS A 902 16.80 -4.52 20.27
CA LYS A 902 16.02 -4.16 19.09
C LYS A 902 15.35 -2.79 19.20
N ARG A 903 14.96 -2.36 20.40
CA ARG A 903 13.99 -1.27 20.60
C ARG A 903 14.59 0.05 21.07
N SER A 904 15.75 0.03 21.71
CA SER A 904 16.40 1.22 22.28
C SER A 904 17.92 1.15 22.22
N PHE A 905 18.58 2.23 22.64
CA PHE A 905 20.03 2.23 22.81
C PHE A 905 20.46 1.12 23.79
N PRO A 906 21.53 0.37 23.46
CA PRO A 906 22.06 -0.67 24.34
C PRO A 906 22.46 -0.16 25.72
N ARG A 907 22.36 -1.03 26.72
CA ARG A 907 22.78 -0.74 28.09
C ARG A 907 23.99 -1.55 28.49
N ILE A 908 25.01 -0.87 29.02
CA ILE A 908 26.29 -1.44 29.39
C ILE A 908 26.32 -1.76 30.89
N PRO A 909 26.56 -3.02 31.26
CA PRO A 909 26.68 -3.45 32.64
C PRO A 909 28.03 -3.01 33.22
N ILE A 910 28.03 -2.71 34.52
CA ILE A 910 29.25 -2.43 35.29
C ILE A 910 30.02 -3.75 35.49
N PRO A 911 31.35 -3.79 35.24
CA PRO A 911 32.16 -4.99 35.46
C PRO A 911 32.16 -5.39 36.94
N ARG A 912 32.34 -6.68 37.25
CA ARG A 912 32.35 -7.17 38.65
C ARG A 912 33.68 -6.95 39.38
N SER A 913 34.77 -6.76 38.63
CA SER A 913 36.11 -6.57 39.19
C SER A 913 37.02 -5.81 38.22
N ALA A 914 38.15 -5.33 38.74
CA ALA A 914 39.19 -4.70 37.93
C ALA A 914 39.77 -5.65 36.88
N ASP A 915 39.92 -6.94 37.20
CA ASP A 915 40.52 -7.91 36.27
C ASP A 915 39.54 -8.31 35.16
N ALA A 916 38.25 -8.40 35.47
CA ALA A 916 37.21 -8.57 34.46
C ALA A 916 37.20 -7.38 33.50
N PHE A 917 37.24 -6.15 34.03
CA PHE A 917 37.32 -4.94 33.21
C PHE A 917 38.56 -4.94 32.29
N LYS A 918 39.76 -5.20 32.84
CA LYS A 918 41.00 -5.24 32.06
C LYS A 918 40.96 -6.29 30.95
N THR A 919 40.49 -7.49 31.25
CA THR A 919 40.44 -8.61 30.29
C THR A 919 39.50 -8.27 29.14
N VAL A 920 38.29 -7.81 29.45
CA VAL A 920 37.29 -7.44 28.44
C VAL A 920 37.73 -6.19 27.65
N ALA A 921 38.33 -5.19 28.31
CA ALA A 921 38.87 -4.01 27.64
C ALA A 921 40.03 -4.36 26.69
N ALA A 922 40.92 -5.29 27.06
CA ALA A 922 42.01 -5.74 26.19
C ALA A 922 41.47 -6.40 24.90
N LEU A 923 40.49 -7.29 25.04
CA LEU A 923 39.80 -7.90 23.88
C LEU A 923 39.06 -6.84 23.04
N GLY A 924 38.50 -5.81 23.69
CA GLY A 924 37.90 -4.67 23.01
C GLY A 924 38.91 -3.87 22.19
N HIS A 925 40.13 -3.67 22.69
CA HIS A 925 41.21 -3.02 21.94
C HIS A 925 41.62 -3.85 20.73
N GLU A 926 41.75 -5.17 20.87
CA GLU A 926 41.99 -6.09 19.74
C GLU A 926 40.89 -5.92 18.67
N LEU A 927 39.61 -5.96 19.05
CA LEU A 927 38.50 -5.75 18.11
C LEU A 927 38.50 -4.36 17.45
N ILE A 928 38.83 -3.31 18.19
CA ILE A 928 38.87 -1.94 17.63
C ILE A 928 40.00 -1.83 16.62
N ALA A 929 41.19 -2.33 16.95
CA ALA A 929 42.33 -2.32 16.04
C ALA A 929 42.04 -3.11 14.77
N LEU A 930 41.36 -4.25 14.91
CA LEU A 930 40.90 -5.10 13.82
C LEU A 930 39.88 -4.40 12.91
N HIS A 931 38.82 -3.81 13.48
CA HIS A 931 37.73 -3.19 12.71
C HIS A 931 38.10 -1.84 12.09
N LEU A 932 39.11 -1.15 12.65
CA LEU A 932 39.71 0.03 12.03
C LEU A 932 40.83 -0.32 11.03
N MET A 933 41.08 -1.61 10.79
CA MET A 933 42.13 -2.10 9.89
C MET A 933 43.54 -1.61 10.24
N ARG A 934 43.80 -1.34 11.53
CA ARG A 934 45.12 -0.93 12.06
C ARG A 934 46.04 -2.14 12.27
N GLU A 935 45.46 -3.30 12.53
CA GLU A 935 46.15 -4.59 12.54
C GLU A 935 46.07 -5.29 11.19
N THR A 936 47.13 -5.99 10.82
CA THR A 936 47.18 -6.71 9.54
C THR A 936 46.75 -8.16 9.76
N THR A 937 45.57 -8.51 9.26
CA THR A 937 45.14 -9.91 9.19
C THR A 937 45.58 -10.55 7.88
N PRO A 938 46.12 -11.79 7.91
CA PRO A 938 46.35 -12.54 6.69
C PRO A 938 45.01 -12.86 6.03
N SER A 939 44.99 -12.91 4.69
CA SER A 939 43.79 -13.36 4.00
C SER A 939 43.60 -14.86 4.24
N ILE A 940 42.36 -15.24 4.59
CA ILE A 940 41.94 -16.63 4.71
C ILE A 940 41.50 -17.23 3.35
N THR A 941 41.48 -16.43 2.29
CA THR A 941 41.10 -16.85 0.95
C THR A 941 42.26 -16.74 -0.03
N LYS A 942 42.21 -17.53 -1.11
CA LYS A 942 43.16 -17.44 -2.22
C LYS A 942 42.48 -16.84 -3.45
N PHE A 943 43.23 -16.14 -4.29
CA PHE A 943 42.73 -15.62 -5.57
C PHE A 943 43.55 -16.25 -6.71
N PRO A 944 43.25 -17.50 -7.11
CA PRO A 944 44.19 -18.35 -7.84
C PRO A 944 44.25 -18.12 -9.36
N LYS A 945 43.30 -17.38 -9.93
CA LYS A 945 43.17 -17.19 -11.39
C LYS A 945 43.54 -15.76 -11.78
N ALA A 946 44.54 -15.62 -12.66
CA ALA A 946 44.83 -14.36 -13.33
C ALA A 946 43.69 -14.00 -14.31
N GLY A 947 43.45 -12.71 -14.53
CA GLY A 947 42.37 -12.23 -15.39
C GLY A 947 42.17 -10.71 -15.27
N SER A 948 41.02 -10.23 -15.72
CA SER A 948 40.72 -8.80 -15.84
C SER A 948 40.59 -8.06 -14.51
N ASN A 949 40.30 -8.78 -13.42
CA ASN A 949 39.88 -8.27 -12.12
C ASN A 949 38.60 -7.40 -12.17
N ARG A 950 37.83 -7.48 -13.25
CA ARG A 950 36.54 -6.78 -13.37
C ARG A 950 35.48 -7.53 -12.58
N VAL A 951 34.73 -6.80 -11.76
CA VAL A 951 33.58 -7.35 -11.03
C VAL A 951 32.34 -7.28 -11.91
N GLU A 952 31.87 -8.42 -12.37
CA GLU A 952 30.69 -8.56 -13.26
C GLU A 952 29.53 -9.25 -12.52
N LYS A 953 29.87 -10.20 -11.64
CA LYS A 953 28.95 -10.88 -10.73
C LYS A 953 29.54 -10.98 -9.34
N VAL A 954 28.70 -11.29 -8.37
CA VAL A 954 29.11 -11.49 -6.98
C VAL A 954 28.28 -12.64 -6.45
N GLU A 955 28.86 -13.83 -6.45
CA GLU A 955 28.12 -15.07 -6.17
C GLU A 955 28.96 -16.01 -5.32
N PHE A 956 28.36 -16.51 -4.23
CA PHE A 956 28.96 -17.56 -3.41
C PHE A 956 28.52 -18.92 -3.93
N VAL A 957 29.48 -19.72 -4.36
CA VAL A 957 29.31 -21.09 -4.82
C VAL A 957 29.85 -22.03 -3.73
N PRO A 958 28.98 -22.76 -3.00
CA PRO A 958 29.43 -23.68 -1.96
C PRO A 958 30.23 -24.84 -2.56
N ASP A 959 31.22 -25.33 -1.82
CA ASP A 959 31.91 -26.58 -2.18
C ASP A 959 30.92 -27.76 -2.05
N PRO A 960 30.80 -28.63 -3.06
CA PRO A 960 29.85 -29.75 -3.02
C PRO A 960 30.09 -30.75 -1.88
N LYS A 961 31.34 -30.88 -1.42
CA LYS A 961 31.72 -31.79 -0.32
C LYS A 961 31.70 -31.08 1.04
N HIS A 962 31.97 -29.78 1.04
CA HIS A 962 32.08 -28.94 2.24
C HIS A 962 31.24 -27.65 2.11
N PRO A 963 29.89 -27.73 2.20
CA PRO A 963 29.01 -26.57 1.95
C PRO A 963 29.26 -25.36 2.88
N GLU A 964 29.97 -25.55 3.98
CA GLU A 964 30.45 -24.54 4.92
C GLU A 964 31.57 -23.64 4.36
N ILE A 965 32.23 -24.06 3.28
CA ILE A 965 33.27 -23.31 2.57
C ILE A 965 32.89 -23.23 1.08
N GLY A 966 33.29 -22.17 0.39
CA GLY A 966 32.98 -22.00 -1.01
C GLY A 966 33.93 -21.09 -1.76
N GLN A 967 33.51 -20.73 -2.97
CA GLN A 967 34.17 -19.77 -3.83
C GLN A 967 33.29 -18.54 -4.02
N VAL A 968 33.87 -17.35 -4.00
CA VAL A 968 33.16 -16.11 -4.34
C VAL A 968 33.60 -15.64 -5.72
N ALA A 969 32.75 -15.87 -6.72
CA ALA A 969 33.03 -15.47 -8.09
C ALA A 969 32.82 -13.96 -8.27
N ILE A 970 33.79 -13.29 -8.89
CA ILE A 970 33.67 -11.88 -9.30
C ILE A 970 33.33 -11.73 -10.79
N ASN A 971 33.64 -12.74 -11.61
CA ASN A 971 33.29 -12.88 -13.02
C ASN A 971 33.33 -14.38 -13.39
N ASP A 972 33.23 -14.72 -14.67
CA ASP A 972 33.20 -16.13 -15.10
C ASP A 972 34.54 -16.87 -14.94
N GLU A 973 35.65 -16.14 -14.81
CA GLU A 973 37.01 -16.71 -14.78
C GLU A 973 37.66 -16.66 -13.39
N GLN A 974 37.35 -15.63 -12.60
CA GLN A 974 38.06 -15.29 -11.37
C GLN A 974 37.15 -15.33 -10.14
N PHE A 975 37.72 -15.85 -9.05
CA PHE A 975 37.02 -16.08 -7.79
C PHE A 975 37.97 -16.07 -6.60
N PHE A 976 37.45 -15.73 -5.42
CA PHE A 976 38.11 -15.97 -4.13
C PHE A 976 37.79 -17.38 -3.67
N GLN A 977 38.81 -18.23 -3.55
CA GLN A 977 38.71 -19.62 -3.12
C GLN A 977 38.85 -19.76 -1.60
N GLY A 978 38.03 -20.62 -1.00
CA GLY A 978 38.15 -20.99 0.41
C GLY A 978 37.40 -20.05 1.35
N MET A 979 36.39 -19.32 0.86
CA MET A 979 35.57 -18.42 1.67
C MET A 979 34.69 -19.23 2.63
N PRO A 980 34.80 -19.06 3.96
CA PRO A 980 33.83 -19.64 4.89
C PRO A 980 32.45 -19.00 4.70
N ARG A 981 31.40 -19.82 4.73
CA ARG A 981 30.01 -19.34 4.63
C ARG A 981 29.67 -18.38 5.78
N SER A 982 30.16 -18.64 6.99
CA SER A 982 29.95 -17.76 8.16
C SER A 982 30.52 -16.35 7.93
N VAL A 983 31.68 -16.23 7.29
CA VAL A 983 32.32 -14.95 6.95
C VAL A 983 31.56 -14.25 5.82
N TRP A 984 31.09 -15.00 4.82
CA TRP A 984 30.27 -14.47 3.74
C TRP A 984 28.93 -13.92 4.22
N GLU A 985 28.30 -14.62 5.16
CA GLU A 985 26.99 -14.28 5.73
C GLU A 985 27.08 -13.30 6.90
N PHE A 986 28.29 -12.96 7.36
CA PHE A 986 28.48 -12.04 8.48
C PHE A 986 27.92 -10.64 8.17
N THR A 987 27.05 -10.17 9.06
CA THR A 987 26.38 -8.88 8.91
C THR A 987 26.81 -7.86 9.96
N VAL A 988 26.91 -6.60 9.52
CA VAL A 988 27.00 -5.43 10.40
C VAL A 988 25.91 -4.45 9.98
N GLY A 989 25.00 -4.13 10.91
CA GLY A 989 23.85 -3.25 10.67
C GLY A 989 23.00 -3.66 9.47
N GLY A 990 22.80 -4.96 9.25
CA GLY A 990 22.01 -5.52 8.15
C GLY A 990 22.69 -5.57 6.77
N TYR A 991 23.98 -5.22 6.66
CA TYR A 991 24.78 -5.44 5.45
C TYR A 991 25.61 -6.72 5.57
N PRO A 992 25.48 -7.69 4.65
CA PRO A 992 26.46 -8.77 4.52
C PRO A 992 27.77 -8.18 3.98
N VAL A 993 28.76 -8.00 4.87
CA VAL A 993 29.90 -7.08 4.64
C VAL A 993 30.73 -7.52 3.42
N ALA A 994 31.14 -8.79 3.39
CA ALA A 994 31.98 -9.34 2.33
C ALA A 994 31.28 -9.30 0.95
N HIS A 995 29.97 -9.51 0.91
CA HIS A 995 29.19 -9.41 -0.32
C HIS A 995 28.97 -7.94 -0.75
N LYS A 996 28.57 -7.07 0.18
CA LYS A 996 28.24 -5.67 -0.11
C LYS A 996 29.44 -4.91 -0.66
N TRP A 997 30.64 -5.15 -0.12
CA TRP A 997 31.88 -4.50 -0.58
C TRP A 997 32.19 -4.78 -2.05
N LEU A 998 32.03 -6.04 -2.50
CA LEU A 998 32.21 -6.44 -3.90
C LEU A 998 31.05 -5.95 -4.77
N LYS A 999 29.81 -6.07 -4.28
CA LYS A 999 28.61 -5.65 -5.01
C LYS A 999 28.67 -4.19 -5.42
N ASP A 1000 29.15 -3.32 -4.53
CA ASP A 1000 29.27 -1.88 -4.81
C ASP A 1000 30.37 -1.55 -5.81
N ARG A 1001 31.25 -2.51 -6.12
CA ARG A 1001 32.31 -2.40 -7.14
C ARG A 1001 31.93 -3.09 -8.45
N LYS A 1002 30.68 -3.56 -8.60
CA LYS A 1002 30.21 -4.13 -9.87
C LYS A 1002 30.40 -3.13 -11.02
N GLY A 1003 30.97 -3.60 -12.13
CA GLY A 1003 31.37 -2.81 -13.30
C GLY A 1003 32.80 -2.26 -13.22
N ARG A 1004 33.45 -2.27 -12.05
CA ARG A 1004 34.80 -1.72 -11.85
C ARG A 1004 35.88 -2.81 -11.92
N LEU A 1005 37.10 -2.38 -12.17
CA LEU A 1005 38.32 -3.19 -12.08
C LEU A 1005 38.87 -3.07 -10.66
N LEU A 1006 39.09 -4.19 -9.98
CA LEU A 1006 39.74 -4.18 -8.67
C LEU A 1006 41.24 -3.96 -8.84
N THR A 1007 41.76 -2.95 -8.16
CA THR A 1007 43.21 -2.73 -8.06
C THR A 1007 43.87 -3.79 -7.17
N PHE A 1008 45.20 -3.88 -7.24
CA PHE A 1008 45.95 -4.75 -6.33
C PHE A 1008 45.68 -4.42 -4.85
N ASP A 1009 45.63 -3.13 -4.51
CA ASP A 1009 45.35 -2.68 -3.15
C ASP A 1009 43.93 -3.01 -2.71
N GLU A 1010 42.96 -2.95 -3.63
CA GLU A 1010 41.58 -3.37 -3.39
C GLU A 1010 41.44 -4.87 -3.17
N LEU A 1011 42.15 -5.70 -3.95
CA LEU A 1011 42.19 -7.15 -3.74
C LEU A 1011 42.80 -7.49 -2.37
N LYS A 1012 43.88 -6.80 -1.99
CA LYS A 1012 44.53 -6.97 -0.68
C LYS A 1012 43.63 -6.48 0.46
N ALA A 1013 42.97 -5.34 0.29
CA ALA A 1013 42.01 -4.80 1.25
C ALA A 1013 40.85 -5.78 1.47
N TYR A 1014 40.26 -6.31 0.40
CA TYR A 1014 39.21 -7.32 0.50
C TYR A 1014 39.69 -8.56 1.27
N GLY A 1015 40.87 -9.09 0.94
CA GLY A 1015 41.45 -10.22 1.65
C GLY A 1015 41.65 -9.98 3.15
N ARG A 1016 42.05 -8.76 3.54
CA ARG A 1016 42.18 -8.35 4.95
C ARG A 1016 40.83 -8.20 5.63
N ILE A 1017 39.81 -7.64 4.95
CA ILE A 1017 38.45 -7.51 5.51
C ILE A 1017 37.89 -8.89 5.84
N VAL A 1018 38.01 -9.84 4.92
CA VAL A 1018 37.56 -11.22 5.12
C VAL A 1018 38.32 -11.90 6.27
N GLY A 1019 39.64 -11.69 6.37
CA GLY A 1019 40.44 -12.18 7.50
C GLY A 1019 40.09 -11.51 8.83
N ALA A 1020 39.73 -10.22 8.81
CA ALA A 1020 39.29 -9.49 10.00
C ALA A 1020 37.97 -10.05 10.52
N ILE A 1021 37.00 -10.31 9.64
CA ILE A 1021 35.71 -10.93 10.03
C ILE A 1021 35.93 -12.31 10.67
N ASP A 1022 36.82 -13.12 10.12
CA ASP A 1022 37.15 -14.44 10.70
C ASP A 1022 37.72 -14.32 12.11
N GLU A 1023 38.65 -13.39 12.32
CA GLU A 1023 39.25 -13.15 13.65
C GLU A 1023 38.24 -12.53 14.63
N THR A 1024 37.29 -11.71 14.16
CA THR A 1024 36.19 -11.19 14.99
C THR A 1024 35.45 -12.33 15.68
N PHE A 1025 35.16 -13.45 15.00
CA PHE A 1025 34.50 -14.60 15.63
C PHE A 1025 35.33 -15.19 16.79
N ARG A 1026 36.65 -15.32 16.62
CA ARG A 1026 37.53 -15.86 17.67
C ARG A 1026 37.58 -14.94 18.89
N ILE A 1027 37.63 -13.63 18.67
CA ILE A 1027 37.64 -12.66 19.77
C ILE A 1027 36.26 -12.61 20.46
N GLN A 1028 35.16 -12.75 19.72
CA GLN A 1028 33.81 -12.84 20.29
C GLN A 1028 33.67 -13.99 21.28
N ASP A 1029 34.20 -15.18 20.95
CA ASP A 1029 34.18 -16.34 21.85
C ASP A 1029 34.95 -16.06 23.15
N ARG A 1030 36.15 -15.46 23.04
CA ARG A 1030 36.97 -15.05 24.20
C ARG A 1030 36.28 -13.99 25.06
N ILE A 1031 35.57 -13.04 24.44
CA ILE A 1031 34.80 -12.02 25.16
C ILE A 1031 33.65 -12.67 25.93
N ASP A 1032 32.89 -13.57 25.30
CA ASP A 1032 31.79 -14.27 25.95
C ASP A 1032 32.29 -15.06 27.16
N GLU A 1033 33.42 -15.78 27.03
CA GLU A 1033 34.09 -16.46 28.13
C GLU A 1033 34.45 -15.51 29.28
N ALA A 1034 35.09 -14.37 28.98
CA ALA A 1034 35.44 -13.35 29.96
C ALA A 1034 34.21 -12.68 30.63
N LEU A 1035 33.07 -12.66 29.94
CA LEU A 1035 31.82 -12.07 30.45
C LEU A 1035 30.92 -13.06 31.20
N GLN A 1036 31.17 -14.37 31.14
CA GLN A 1036 30.37 -15.38 31.86
C GLN A 1036 30.27 -15.03 33.35
N ASP A 1037 31.42 -14.73 33.97
CA ASP A 1037 31.51 -14.38 35.38
C ASP A 1037 31.00 -12.97 35.68
N THR A 1038 31.03 -12.07 34.70
CA THR A 1038 30.58 -10.67 34.87
C THR A 1038 29.05 -10.54 34.80
N LEU A 1039 28.40 -11.33 33.95
CA LEU A 1039 26.97 -11.21 33.65
C LEU A 1039 26.12 -12.41 34.07
N GLY A 1040 26.72 -13.48 34.62
CA GLY A 1040 25.99 -14.71 34.93
C GLY A 1040 25.40 -15.40 33.70
N ILE A 1041 25.97 -15.14 32.52
CA ILE A 1041 25.53 -15.68 31.24
C ILE A 1041 26.15 -17.06 31.09
N LYS A 1042 25.35 -18.13 31.13
CA LYS A 1042 25.81 -19.46 30.74
C LYS A 1042 26.12 -19.46 29.25
N ALA A 1043 27.34 -19.88 28.86
CA ALA A 1043 27.65 -20.09 27.46
C ALA A 1043 26.62 -21.00 26.79
N ARG A 1044 26.14 -20.62 25.61
CA ARG A 1044 25.57 -21.63 24.70
C ARG A 1044 26.71 -22.57 24.36
N GLY A 1045 26.59 -23.84 24.76
CA GLY A 1045 27.51 -24.88 24.32
C GLY A 1045 27.70 -24.75 22.82
N ALA A 1046 28.95 -24.54 22.41
CA ALA A 1046 29.32 -24.37 21.02
C ALA A 1046 28.71 -25.52 20.21
N ARG A 1047 27.76 -25.21 19.31
CA ARG A 1047 27.67 -26.01 18.08
C ARG A 1047 28.99 -25.74 17.36
N ARG A 1048 29.99 -26.58 17.64
CA ARG A 1048 31.13 -26.80 16.75
C ARG A 1048 30.55 -27.20 15.39
N VAL A 1049 30.33 -26.23 14.51
CA VAL A 1049 30.29 -26.51 13.09
C VAL A 1049 31.75 -26.54 12.66
N GLY A 1050 32.29 -27.75 12.61
CA GLY A 1050 33.50 -28.12 11.88
C GLY A 1050 34.78 -27.35 12.23
N ALA A 1051 35.49 -27.78 13.27
CA ALA A 1051 36.93 -27.57 13.32
C ALA A 1051 37.61 -28.58 12.40
N ARG A 1052 38.24 -28.10 11.32
CA ARG A 1052 39.61 -28.42 10.91
C ARG A 1052 40.11 -27.47 9.83
#